data_AF-A0A818UVP4-F1
#
_entry.id   AF-A0A818UVP4-F1
#
_cell.length_a   1.000
_cell.length_b   1.000
_cell.length_c   1.000
_cell.angle_alpha   90.00
_cell.angle_beta   90.00
_cell.angle_gamma   90.00
#
_symmetry.space_group_name_H-M   'P 1'
#
loop_
_entity.id
_entity.type
_entity.pdbx_description
1 polymer ?
#
loop_
_entity_poly.entity_id
_entity_poly.type
_entity_poly.pdbx_seq_one_letter_code
_entity_poly.pdbx_strand_id
1 'polypeptide(L)'
;MKTEIDFMDTKLGSLNSDKKKKSQKTENPNEIEMLKLLSVVSDSKPCAVALGDVNNDHLLDIVAANSGTDTIGIFLSLSNSNFTDQQTYSTGHGSHPTSLVLTDFNNDTYLDVAVANYGTNNIGIFLGNKIGGYAQQKNYALNASRPVFIVAGDFNHDNLVDIIVASNGTYCLDIFLGNGDGTLRYYQTYSTGYDSSPVAMAVGDFNQDNSLDIAVANYGTDNVGIFIGIGDGTFTRQYTYSTSLNSNPSSIITGDLDNDNHLDLLVTNSGTGSIGIFFGNGNGTFSQQTTFSINSKSHPTYIQFGYVKGNFTSQISYSTGVQSWPSCVIVGDFNRDNQLDIATSNFNINNVGILLGYGNGSFSNVTTYSTGDGSSPRFIGAGDFNNDSILDIAVANYGSNDFVILFGVDDGSFLCGNSYGTGQASAPRALAVGDFNGDNRLDVAVINSALNSISIFLQNGKDIYAGVQSYSTSSKSQPYAVAVADLNSDGLLDIVVTNYGTDNIGIFLGRGSGVFNTLTTYSTGTFSGPSDIDIADLNNDNRLDIVVSNYRTDNVAILFGYGNGSFYNRVFYSTGNYSQPNTVIICDFNNDKILDIAVANSGASDIFILYGFGHGIFGNESVYNLGFGSHPYSIATGDFDENGWMDLTAACIGTDHVEILIKMC
;
A
#
# COMPACT_ATOMS: atom_id res chain seq x y z
N MET A 1 22.33 -74.23 49.97
CA MET A 1 20.95 -74.36 50.48
C MET A 1 20.00 -74.20 49.31
N LYS A 2 18.89 -74.95 49.33
CA LYS A 2 18.01 -75.35 48.22
C LYS A 2 17.16 -74.23 47.58
N THR A 3 17.06 -74.34 46.25
CA THR A 3 15.97 -74.19 45.25
C THR A 3 14.51 -73.80 45.60
N GLU A 4 13.93 -73.05 44.65
CA GLU A 4 12.60 -73.15 43.95
C GLU A 4 11.23 -72.87 44.63
N ILE A 5 10.44 -72.02 43.93
CA ILE A 5 9.05 -72.16 43.38
C ILE A 5 7.86 -72.63 44.28
N ASP A 6 6.75 -71.86 44.21
CA ASP A 6 5.28 -72.20 44.16
C ASP A 6 4.43 -71.24 45.02
N PHE A 7 3.42 -70.53 44.49
CA PHE A 7 2.06 -70.91 44.03
C PHE A 7 1.03 -71.21 45.15
N MET A 8 0.00 -70.36 45.18
CA MET A 8 -1.41 -70.56 45.56
C MET A 8 -1.96 -70.49 47.00
N ASP A 9 -3.01 -69.65 47.07
CA ASP A 9 -4.30 -69.77 47.78
C ASP A 9 -4.40 -69.67 49.30
N THR A 10 -5.06 -68.61 49.79
CA THR A 10 -6.49 -68.68 50.17
C THR A 10 -7.00 -67.36 50.77
N LYS A 11 -8.01 -66.75 50.14
CA LYS A 11 -9.35 -66.57 50.73
C LYS A 11 -10.32 -65.89 49.77
N LEU A 12 -11.18 -66.73 49.20
CA LEU A 12 -12.49 -66.38 48.64
C LEU A 12 -13.46 -65.97 49.76
N GLY A 13 -14.37 -65.05 49.44
CA GLY A 13 -15.70 -65.04 50.04
C GLY A 13 -16.31 -63.65 50.25
N SER A 14 -16.88 -63.04 49.21
CA SER A 14 -18.35 -62.93 49.07
C SER A 14 -18.79 -61.77 48.16
N LEU A 15 -19.81 -62.09 47.35
CA LEU A 15 -20.83 -61.20 46.77
C LEU A 15 -20.52 -60.49 45.44
N ASN A 16 -20.60 -61.31 44.39
CA ASN A 16 -21.28 -60.99 43.13
C ASN A 16 -22.81 -60.98 43.35
N SER A 17 -23.46 -59.84 43.17
CA SER A 17 -24.86 -59.76 42.70
C SER A 17 -25.16 -58.33 42.27
N ASP A 18 -24.82 -57.98 41.02
CA ASP A 18 -25.72 -57.25 40.11
C ASP A 18 -25.05 -57.10 38.74
N LYS A 19 -25.31 -58.08 37.87
CA LYS A 19 -25.00 -58.05 36.45
C LYS A 19 -26.29 -57.75 35.68
N LYS A 20 -26.12 -56.95 34.62
CA LYS A 20 -26.98 -56.74 33.44
C LYS A 20 -28.01 -55.61 33.52
N LYS A 21 -27.60 -54.43 33.02
CA LYS A 21 -28.27 -53.80 31.87
C LYS A 21 -27.35 -52.81 31.15
N LYS A 22 -26.99 -53.18 29.92
CA LYS A 22 -26.69 -52.35 28.74
C LYS A 22 -25.93 -51.02 28.92
N SER A 23 -24.69 -50.99 28.43
CA SER A 23 -24.31 -50.06 27.34
C SER A 23 -23.14 -50.65 26.56
N GLN A 24 -23.39 -51.04 25.31
CA GLN A 24 -22.35 -51.09 24.29
C GLN A 24 -21.96 -49.64 24.04
N LYS A 25 -20.81 -49.19 24.56
CA LYS A 25 -20.12 -48.03 23.99
C LYS A 25 -19.37 -48.54 22.77
N THR A 26 -19.97 -48.30 21.62
CA THR A 26 -19.27 -48.15 20.35
C THR A 26 -18.10 -47.19 20.56
N GLU A 27 -16.87 -47.67 20.47
CA GLU A 27 -15.72 -46.80 20.22
C GLU A 27 -15.99 -46.06 18.92
N ASN A 28 -15.97 -44.73 18.99
CA ASN A 28 -16.35 -43.87 17.89
C ASN A 28 -15.20 -43.85 16.88
N PRO A 29 -15.40 -44.21 15.59
CA PRO A 29 -14.35 -44.13 14.57
C PRO A 29 -13.68 -42.74 14.51
N ASN A 30 -14.44 -41.70 14.89
CA ASN A 30 -14.01 -40.30 14.92
C ASN A 30 -12.97 -39.99 16.02
N GLU A 31 -12.87 -40.77 17.10
CA GLU A 31 -11.81 -40.55 18.12
C GLU A 31 -10.45 -41.06 17.64
N ILE A 32 -10.43 -42.14 16.84
CA ILE A 32 -9.21 -42.65 16.20
C ILE A 32 -8.79 -41.75 15.03
N GLU A 33 -9.76 -41.15 14.33
CA GLU A 33 -9.51 -40.15 13.28
C GLU A 33 -9.01 -38.80 13.85
N MET A 34 -9.56 -38.34 14.99
CA MET A 34 -9.07 -37.14 15.69
C MET A 34 -7.64 -37.30 16.23
N LEU A 35 -7.30 -38.48 16.76
CA LEU A 35 -5.93 -38.77 17.21
C LEU A 35 -4.94 -38.91 16.03
N LYS A 36 -5.41 -39.30 14.83
CA LYS A 36 -4.62 -39.26 13.60
C LYS A 36 -4.47 -37.84 13.03
N LEU A 37 -5.50 -37.00 13.13
CA LEU A 37 -5.43 -35.60 12.67
C LEU A 37 -4.47 -34.78 13.55
N LEU A 38 -4.46 -35.00 14.87
CA LEU A 38 -3.51 -34.33 15.77
C LEU A 38 -2.05 -34.77 15.57
N SER A 39 -1.79 -36.01 15.12
CA SER A 39 -0.41 -36.46 14.85
C SER A 39 0.19 -35.91 13.55
N VAL A 40 -0.65 -35.54 12.56
CA VAL A 40 -0.16 -34.94 11.31
C VAL A 40 0.31 -33.49 11.52
N VAL A 41 -0.28 -32.76 12.47
CA VAL A 41 0.09 -31.38 12.80
C VAL A 41 1.39 -31.32 13.63
N SER A 42 1.72 -32.35 14.41
CA SER A 42 2.95 -32.37 15.23
C SER A 42 4.23 -32.75 14.46
N ASP A 43 4.10 -33.44 13.31
CA ASP A 43 5.23 -33.98 12.56
C ASP A 43 5.65 -33.13 11.34
N SER A 44 4.88 -32.12 10.94
CA SER A 44 5.12 -31.33 9.70
C SER A 44 6.42 -30.53 9.71
N LYS A 45 6.84 -30.01 10.87
CA LYS A 45 8.06 -29.20 11.06
C LYS A 45 8.21 -28.12 9.96
N PRO A 46 7.34 -27.09 9.96
CA PRO A 46 7.46 -25.98 9.02
C PRO A 46 8.79 -25.25 9.23
N CYS A 47 9.49 -24.94 8.15
CA CYS A 47 10.84 -24.35 8.20
C CYS A 47 11.01 -23.09 7.35
N ALA A 48 10.14 -22.87 6.37
CA ALA A 48 10.09 -21.65 5.56
C ALA A 48 8.64 -21.32 5.20
N VAL A 49 8.38 -20.03 5.05
CA VAL A 49 7.07 -19.49 4.67
C VAL A 49 7.27 -18.37 3.65
N ALA A 50 6.37 -18.27 2.68
CA ALA A 50 6.22 -17.10 1.82
C ALA A 50 4.75 -16.69 1.77
N LEU A 51 4.53 -15.42 1.46
CA LEU A 51 3.22 -14.83 1.27
C LEU A 51 3.09 -14.41 -0.19
N GLY A 52 1.91 -14.64 -0.77
CA GLY A 52 1.61 -14.25 -2.14
C GLY A 52 0.17 -14.60 -2.48
N ASP A 53 -0.45 -13.84 -3.37
CA ASP A 53 -1.78 -14.17 -3.90
C ASP A 53 -1.61 -15.30 -4.94
N VAL A 54 -1.81 -16.55 -4.51
CA VAL A 54 -1.50 -17.72 -5.38
C VAL A 54 -2.70 -18.13 -6.24
N ASN A 55 -3.86 -17.52 -6.02
CA ASN A 55 -5.09 -17.82 -6.76
C ASN A 55 -5.65 -16.60 -7.53
N ASN A 56 -4.98 -15.45 -7.45
CA ASN A 56 -5.36 -14.15 -8.01
C ASN A 56 -6.73 -13.65 -7.51
N ASP A 57 -7.04 -13.85 -6.23
CA ASP A 57 -8.25 -13.32 -5.56
C ASP A 57 -8.01 -11.99 -4.82
N HIS A 58 -6.81 -11.46 -4.93
CA HIS A 58 -6.32 -10.23 -4.32
C HIS A 58 -6.18 -10.28 -2.80
N LEU A 59 -6.16 -11.47 -2.19
CA LEU A 59 -5.78 -11.69 -0.81
C LEU A 59 -4.42 -12.40 -0.75
N LEU A 60 -3.56 -12.02 0.20
CA LEU A 60 -2.29 -12.71 0.40
C LEU A 60 -2.53 -14.08 1.03
N ASP A 61 -2.08 -15.14 0.35
CA ASP A 61 -2.11 -16.52 0.84
C ASP A 61 -0.81 -16.89 1.55
N ILE A 62 -0.82 -18.01 2.27
CA ILE A 62 0.36 -18.54 2.96
C ILE A 62 0.83 -19.81 2.26
N VAL A 63 2.12 -19.86 1.89
CA VAL A 63 2.80 -21.06 1.41
C VAL A 63 3.91 -21.44 2.37
N ALA A 64 3.91 -22.68 2.88
CA ALA A 64 4.87 -23.16 3.87
C ALA A 64 5.58 -24.44 3.41
N ALA A 65 6.91 -24.50 3.56
CA ALA A 65 7.69 -25.73 3.41
C ALA A 65 7.71 -26.51 4.73
N ASN A 66 7.38 -27.80 4.65
CA ASN A 66 7.25 -28.70 5.79
C ASN A 66 8.31 -29.80 5.69
N SER A 67 9.39 -29.64 6.45
CA SER A 67 10.56 -30.52 6.35
C SER A 67 10.31 -31.91 6.91
N GLY A 68 9.36 -32.05 7.84
CA GLY A 68 9.04 -33.31 8.51
C GLY A 68 8.07 -34.19 7.73
N THR A 69 7.24 -33.59 6.87
CA THR A 69 6.30 -34.32 6.00
C THR A 69 6.70 -34.38 4.53
N ASP A 70 7.83 -33.77 4.14
CA ASP A 70 8.29 -33.70 2.75
C ASP A 70 7.24 -33.07 1.80
N THR A 71 6.70 -31.92 2.21
CA THR A 71 5.61 -31.25 1.50
C THR A 71 5.73 -29.72 1.51
N ILE A 72 5.08 -29.08 0.53
CA ILE A 72 4.62 -27.69 0.65
C ILE A 72 3.14 -27.67 1.05
N GLY A 73 2.77 -26.72 1.90
CA GLY A 73 1.40 -26.48 2.36
C GLY A 73 0.92 -25.10 1.90
N ILE A 74 -0.30 -25.01 1.39
CA ILE A 74 -0.93 -23.75 0.98
C ILE A 74 -2.20 -23.52 1.81
N PHE A 75 -2.34 -22.30 2.31
CA PHE A 75 -3.52 -21.81 3.01
C PHE A 75 -4.04 -20.61 2.24
N LEU A 76 -5.21 -20.77 1.61
CA LEU A 76 -5.83 -19.67 0.87
C LEU A 76 -6.57 -18.76 1.84
N SER A 77 -6.37 -17.46 1.71
CA SER A 77 -7.04 -16.43 2.49
C SER A 77 -8.51 -16.34 2.11
N LEU A 78 -9.34 -16.04 3.10
CA LEU A 78 -10.76 -15.79 2.94
C LEU A 78 -11.06 -14.35 3.36
N SER A 79 -12.04 -13.73 2.70
CA SER A 79 -12.45 -12.34 2.97
C SER A 79 -12.98 -12.06 4.38
N ASN A 80 -13.11 -13.08 5.22
CA ASN A 80 -13.49 -12.99 6.62
C ASN A 80 -12.29 -13.10 7.58
N SER A 81 -11.06 -12.87 7.09
CA SER A 81 -9.81 -12.97 7.86
C SER A 81 -9.55 -14.38 8.42
N ASN A 82 -10.03 -15.41 7.72
CA ASN A 82 -9.76 -16.81 8.01
C ASN A 82 -9.07 -17.48 6.81
N PHE A 83 -8.59 -18.71 6.96
CA PHE A 83 -7.95 -19.48 5.89
C PHE A 83 -8.74 -20.73 5.53
N THR A 84 -8.57 -21.23 4.30
CA THR A 84 -9.03 -22.57 3.93
C THR A 84 -8.27 -23.65 4.70
N ASP A 85 -8.80 -24.88 4.67
CA ASP A 85 -8.03 -26.06 5.06
C ASP A 85 -6.73 -26.14 4.22
N GLN A 86 -5.67 -26.64 4.85
CA GLN A 86 -4.35 -26.75 4.22
C GLN A 86 -4.40 -27.66 2.99
N GLN A 87 -4.01 -27.13 1.84
CA GLN A 87 -3.69 -27.96 0.67
C GLN A 87 -2.23 -28.40 0.75
N THR A 88 -1.94 -29.66 0.45
CA THR A 88 -0.58 -30.22 0.62
C THR A 88 -0.08 -30.88 -0.66
N TYR A 89 1.14 -30.53 -1.07
CA TYR A 89 1.80 -31.07 -2.26
C TYR A 89 3.16 -31.67 -1.88
N SER A 90 3.48 -32.86 -2.38
CA SER A 90 4.71 -33.57 -1.99
C SER A 90 5.93 -33.03 -2.72
N THR A 91 7.01 -32.78 -1.97
CA THR A 91 8.35 -32.46 -2.48
C THR A 91 9.20 -33.73 -2.69
N GLY A 92 8.62 -34.92 -2.51
CA GLY A 92 9.26 -36.22 -2.70
C GLY A 92 9.79 -36.81 -1.39
N HIS A 93 9.72 -38.13 -1.25
CA HIS A 93 10.11 -38.81 -0.01
C HIS A 93 11.59 -38.59 0.35
N GLY A 94 11.84 -38.15 1.59
CA GLY A 94 13.17 -37.81 2.10
C GLY A 94 13.74 -36.51 1.54
N SER A 95 12.92 -35.65 0.93
CA SER A 95 13.35 -34.38 0.34
C SER A 95 13.75 -33.35 1.38
N HIS A 96 13.09 -33.33 2.55
CA HIS A 96 13.33 -32.37 3.62
C HIS A 96 13.46 -30.93 3.08
N PRO A 97 12.36 -30.33 2.57
CA PRO A 97 12.42 -28.97 2.04
C PRO A 97 12.89 -28.00 3.13
N THR A 98 13.67 -26.99 2.76
CA THR A 98 14.33 -26.05 3.70
C THR A 98 14.00 -24.59 3.45
N SER A 99 13.81 -24.20 2.19
CA SER A 99 13.53 -22.82 1.76
C SER A 99 12.66 -22.85 0.52
N LEU A 100 11.85 -21.81 0.32
CA LEU A 100 10.97 -21.65 -0.83
C LEU A 100 10.88 -20.19 -1.27
N VAL A 101 10.54 -19.96 -2.54
CA VAL A 101 10.22 -18.64 -3.12
C VAL A 101 8.99 -18.74 -4.02
N LEU A 102 8.23 -17.65 -4.09
CA LEU A 102 7.05 -17.49 -4.96
C LEU A 102 7.36 -16.49 -6.08
N THR A 103 7.10 -16.88 -7.31
CA THR A 103 7.31 -16.05 -8.51
C THR A 103 6.67 -16.73 -9.71
N ASP A 104 6.46 -16.03 -10.81
CA ASP A 104 5.91 -16.60 -12.04
C ASP A 104 7.06 -17.10 -12.94
N PHE A 105 7.32 -18.42 -12.96
CA PHE A 105 8.42 -18.99 -13.77
C PHE A 105 8.02 -19.25 -15.22
N ASN A 106 6.74 -19.13 -15.57
CA ASN A 106 6.21 -19.48 -16.90
C ASN A 106 5.44 -18.34 -17.59
N ASN A 107 5.43 -17.15 -16.99
CA ASN A 107 4.74 -15.94 -17.43
C ASN A 107 3.23 -16.14 -17.65
N ASP A 108 2.57 -16.95 -16.81
CA ASP A 108 1.13 -17.22 -16.88
C ASP A 108 0.27 -16.39 -15.90
N THR A 109 0.90 -15.47 -15.17
CA THR A 109 0.34 -14.58 -14.13
C THR A 109 -0.07 -15.26 -12.83
N TYR A 110 0.16 -16.55 -12.66
CA TYR A 110 -0.04 -17.25 -11.39
C TYR A 110 1.31 -17.47 -10.69
N LEU A 111 1.34 -17.30 -9.37
CA LEU A 111 2.55 -17.56 -8.60
C LEU A 111 2.85 -19.07 -8.57
N ASP A 112 4.06 -19.41 -8.97
CA ASP A 112 4.66 -20.73 -8.87
C ASP A 112 5.50 -20.85 -7.59
N VAL A 113 5.84 -22.08 -7.19
CA VAL A 113 6.69 -22.34 -6.01
C VAL A 113 7.99 -23.00 -6.46
N ALA A 114 9.12 -22.38 -6.12
CA ALA A 114 10.40 -23.08 -6.10
C ALA A 114 10.77 -23.48 -4.68
N VAL A 115 11.26 -24.71 -4.50
CA VAL A 115 11.65 -25.25 -3.19
C VAL A 115 13.03 -25.89 -3.23
N ALA A 116 13.85 -25.59 -2.22
CA ALA A 116 15.15 -26.22 -1.99
C ALA A 116 14.98 -27.49 -1.14
N ASN A 117 15.31 -28.65 -1.72
CA ASN A 117 15.16 -29.95 -1.06
C ASN A 117 16.49 -30.49 -0.56
N TYR A 118 16.72 -30.38 0.75
CA TYR A 118 17.99 -30.70 1.40
C TYR A 118 18.39 -32.16 1.24
N GLY A 119 17.45 -33.10 1.44
CA GLY A 119 17.73 -34.52 1.48
C GLY A 119 17.92 -35.17 0.10
N THR A 120 17.22 -34.64 -0.91
CA THR A 120 17.30 -35.13 -2.30
C THR A 120 18.29 -34.36 -3.18
N ASN A 121 18.96 -33.32 -2.65
CA ASN A 121 19.94 -32.47 -3.35
C ASN A 121 19.41 -31.92 -4.69
N ASN A 122 18.20 -31.37 -4.69
CA ASN A 122 17.57 -30.82 -5.88
C ASN A 122 16.70 -29.59 -5.54
N ILE A 123 16.25 -28.92 -6.60
CA ILE A 123 15.21 -27.89 -6.56
C ILE A 123 13.95 -28.50 -7.14
N GLY A 124 12.81 -28.30 -6.50
CA GLY A 124 11.50 -28.61 -7.06
C GLY A 124 10.81 -27.32 -7.53
N ILE A 125 10.24 -27.33 -8.75
CA ILE A 125 9.40 -26.25 -9.27
C ILE A 125 7.96 -26.75 -9.41
N PHE A 126 7.03 -26.11 -8.73
CA PHE A 126 5.59 -26.37 -8.80
C PHE A 126 4.92 -25.23 -9.56
N LEU A 127 4.29 -25.55 -10.70
CA LEU A 127 3.54 -24.54 -11.46
C LEU A 127 2.15 -24.35 -10.87
N GLY A 128 1.80 -23.10 -10.59
CA GLY A 128 0.53 -22.65 -10.06
C GLY A 128 -0.61 -22.74 -11.08
N ASN A 129 -1.83 -22.49 -10.62
CA ASN A 129 -2.98 -22.38 -11.50
C ASN A 129 -4.08 -21.50 -10.87
N LYS A 130 -5.06 -21.15 -11.70
CA LYS A 130 -6.20 -20.27 -11.38
C LYS A 130 -7.10 -20.61 -10.18
N ILE A 131 -6.90 -21.76 -9.52
CA ILE A 131 -7.66 -22.12 -8.31
C ILE A 131 -6.74 -22.26 -7.08
N GLY A 132 -5.52 -21.72 -7.14
CA GLY A 132 -4.52 -21.84 -6.07
C GLY A 132 -3.94 -23.26 -5.93
N GLY A 133 -4.08 -24.09 -6.96
CA GLY A 133 -3.55 -25.43 -6.97
C GLY A 133 -2.23 -25.55 -7.73
N TYR A 134 -1.47 -26.62 -7.47
CA TYR A 134 -0.15 -26.81 -8.08
C TYR A 134 -0.02 -28.10 -8.87
N ALA A 135 0.69 -28.02 -10.00
CA ALA A 135 1.11 -29.20 -10.76
C ALA A 135 2.13 -30.03 -9.97
N GLN A 136 2.36 -31.27 -10.41
CA GLN A 136 3.44 -32.08 -9.84
C GLN A 136 4.79 -31.40 -10.07
N GLN A 137 5.62 -31.34 -9.03
CA GLN A 137 6.93 -30.71 -9.12
C GLN A 137 7.80 -31.27 -10.25
N LYS A 138 8.54 -30.38 -10.90
CA LYS A 138 9.66 -30.71 -11.77
C LYS A 138 10.97 -30.51 -11.01
N ASN A 139 11.80 -31.55 -10.98
CA ASN A 139 13.03 -31.57 -10.19
C ASN A 139 14.27 -31.26 -11.02
N TYR A 140 15.15 -30.42 -10.48
CA TYR A 140 16.43 -30.04 -11.07
C TYR A 140 17.55 -30.42 -10.11
N ALA A 141 18.41 -31.36 -10.54
CA ALA A 141 19.52 -31.83 -9.72
C ALA A 141 20.58 -30.72 -9.57
N LEU A 142 21.14 -30.62 -8.36
CA LEU A 142 22.26 -29.73 -8.07
C LEU A 142 23.58 -30.46 -8.30
N ASN A 143 24.63 -29.72 -8.67
CA ASN A 143 26.00 -30.23 -8.60
C ASN A 143 26.53 -30.15 -7.15
N ALA A 144 25.92 -29.26 -6.37
CA ALA A 144 26.10 -29.10 -4.95
C ALA A 144 25.32 -30.12 -4.11
N SER A 145 25.58 -30.14 -2.80
CA SER A 145 24.79 -30.95 -1.86
C SER A 145 24.27 -30.12 -0.69
N ARG A 146 23.14 -30.56 -0.13
CA ARG A 146 22.46 -29.92 1.00
C ARG A 146 22.07 -28.46 0.68
N PRO A 147 21.18 -28.23 -0.30
CA PRO A 147 20.62 -26.90 -0.50
C PRO A 147 19.85 -26.45 0.74
N VAL A 148 20.01 -25.19 1.12
CA VAL A 148 19.44 -24.61 2.34
C VAL A 148 18.71 -23.30 2.12
N PHE A 149 19.03 -22.57 1.05
CA PHE A 149 18.40 -21.28 0.75
C PHE A 149 18.30 -21.07 -0.76
N ILE A 150 17.19 -20.48 -1.21
CA ILE A 150 16.91 -20.20 -2.62
C ILE A 150 16.51 -18.73 -2.77
N VAL A 151 16.98 -18.09 -3.83
CA VAL A 151 16.55 -16.76 -4.28
C VAL A 151 16.19 -16.81 -5.76
N ALA A 152 15.29 -15.94 -6.18
CA ALA A 152 14.86 -15.79 -7.56
C ALA A 152 15.00 -14.32 -7.99
N GLY A 153 15.26 -14.11 -9.28
CA GLY A 153 15.46 -12.78 -9.89
C GLY A 153 15.92 -12.94 -11.33
N ASP A 154 15.97 -11.85 -12.10
CA ASP A 154 16.58 -11.85 -13.44
C ASP A 154 18.07 -11.50 -13.28
N PHE A 155 18.95 -12.49 -13.36
CA PHE A 155 20.40 -12.28 -13.16
C PHE A 155 21.15 -12.07 -14.50
N ASN A 156 20.46 -12.16 -15.64
CA ASN A 156 21.07 -12.12 -16.97
C ASN A 156 20.42 -11.12 -17.95
N HIS A 157 19.45 -10.33 -17.49
CA HIS A 157 18.70 -9.31 -18.23
C HIS A 157 17.89 -9.84 -19.40
N ASP A 158 17.40 -11.09 -19.33
CA ASP A 158 16.52 -11.67 -20.35
C ASP A 158 15.02 -11.53 -20.03
N ASN A 159 14.67 -10.91 -18.89
CA ASN A 159 13.33 -10.76 -18.34
C ASN A 159 12.64 -12.09 -18.00
N LEU A 160 13.41 -13.17 -17.80
CA LEU A 160 12.92 -14.44 -17.30
C LEU A 160 13.45 -14.65 -15.87
N VAL A 161 12.68 -15.39 -15.08
CA VAL A 161 13.06 -15.64 -13.70
C VAL A 161 14.13 -16.72 -13.63
N ASP A 162 15.29 -16.36 -13.11
CA ASP A 162 16.41 -17.25 -12.79
C ASP A 162 16.38 -17.64 -11.30
N ILE A 163 17.19 -18.63 -10.93
CA ILE A 163 17.30 -19.13 -9.56
C ILE A 163 18.76 -19.29 -9.13
N ILE A 164 19.04 -18.90 -7.89
CA ILE A 164 20.31 -19.19 -7.23
C ILE A 164 20.06 -19.94 -5.93
N VAL A 165 20.86 -20.98 -5.70
CA VAL A 165 20.72 -21.86 -4.54
C VAL A 165 22.01 -21.96 -3.74
N ALA A 166 21.94 -21.59 -2.47
CA ALA A 166 23.01 -21.80 -1.52
C ALA A 166 23.00 -23.24 -1.00
N SER A 167 24.16 -23.89 -1.07
CA SER A 167 24.34 -25.26 -0.66
C SER A 167 25.42 -25.38 0.40
N ASN A 168 25.00 -25.76 1.60
CA ASN A 168 25.85 -25.85 2.78
C ASN A 168 26.87 -26.99 2.65
N GLY A 169 26.48 -28.13 2.07
CA GLY A 169 27.30 -29.34 2.04
C GLY A 169 28.55 -29.27 1.15
N THR A 170 28.54 -28.37 0.17
CA THR A 170 29.63 -28.17 -0.81
C THR A 170 30.18 -26.75 -0.80
N TYR A 171 29.68 -25.87 0.08
CA TYR A 171 30.14 -24.49 0.23
C TYR A 171 30.09 -23.70 -1.08
N CYS A 172 28.92 -23.71 -1.74
CA CYS A 172 28.74 -23.08 -3.04
C CYS A 172 27.34 -22.56 -3.31
N LEU A 173 27.24 -21.71 -4.33
CA LEU A 173 26.01 -21.26 -4.97
C LEU A 173 25.89 -21.95 -6.33
N ASP A 174 24.76 -22.61 -6.61
CA ASP A 174 24.41 -23.13 -7.94
C ASP A 174 23.42 -22.17 -8.62
N ILE A 175 23.69 -21.82 -9.88
CA ILE A 175 22.93 -20.84 -10.67
C ILE A 175 22.19 -21.59 -11.78
N PHE A 176 20.90 -21.30 -11.90
CA PHE A 176 20.00 -21.83 -12.91
C PHE A 176 19.35 -20.67 -13.66
N LEU A 177 19.45 -20.69 -14.99
CA LEU A 177 18.77 -19.71 -15.82
C LEU A 177 17.37 -20.21 -16.22
N GLY A 178 16.40 -19.31 -16.19
CA GLY A 178 15.03 -19.54 -16.60
C GLY A 178 14.88 -19.67 -18.11
N ASN A 179 13.93 -20.49 -18.55
CA ASN A 179 13.53 -20.55 -19.97
C ASN A 179 12.15 -19.90 -20.22
N GLY A 180 11.50 -19.36 -19.17
CA GLY A 180 10.20 -18.68 -19.28
C GLY A 180 8.99 -19.60 -19.50
N ASP A 181 9.17 -20.92 -19.40
CA ASP A 181 8.13 -21.93 -19.57
C ASP A 181 7.98 -22.81 -18.30
N GLY A 182 8.44 -22.31 -17.15
CA GLY A 182 8.52 -23.09 -15.91
C GLY A 182 9.72 -24.03 -15.86
N THR A 183 10.63 -23.94 -16.83
CA THR A 183 11.82 -24.78 -16.88
C THR A 183 13.13 -24.04 -16.68
N LEU A 184 14.09 -24.75 -16.08
CA LEU A 184 15.40 -24.21 -15.70
C LEU A 184 16.54 -24.93 -16.42
N ARG A 185 17.61 -24.20 -16.69
CA ARG A 185 18.88 -24.71 -17.21
C ARG A 185 19.99 -24.43 -16.21
N TYR A 186 20.68 -25.47 -15.75
CA TYR A 186 21.91 -25.30 -14.96
C TYR A 186 22.93 -24.47 -15.74
N TYR A 187 23.49 -23.44 -15.10
CA TYR A 187 24.44 -22.52 -15.72
C TYR A 187 25.84 -22.67 -15.13
N GLN A 188 25.99 -22.40 -13.83
CA GLN A 188 27.31 -22.35 -13.20
C GLN A 188 27.25 -22.55 -11.68
N THR A 189 28.40 -22.87 -11.08
CA THR A 189 28.60 -22.94 -9.62
C THR A 189 29.69 -21.97 -9.18
N TYR A 190 29.47 -21.30 -8.05
CA TYR A 190 30.44 -20.39 -7.41
C TYR A 190 30.74 -20.87 -5.98
N SER A 191 32.03 -20.94 -5.60
CA SER A 191 32.40 -21.32 -4.24
C SER A 191 32.25 -20.13 -3.28
N THR A 192 31.68 -20.38 -2.10
CA THR A 192 31.58 -19.41 -1.00
C THR A 192 32.80 -19.44 -0.06
N GLY A 193 33.80 -20.28 -0.36
CA GLY A 193 35.00 -20.51 0.44
C GLY A 193 34.93 -21.79 1.28
N TYR A 194 36.10 -22.38 1.58
CA TYR A 194 36.19 -23.61 2.38
C TYR A 194 35.62 -23.38 3.79
N ASP A 195 34.81 -24.33 4.28
CA ASP A 195 34.09 -24.28 5.57
C ASP A 195 33.08 -23.12 5.73
N SER A 196 32.82 -22.33 4.68
CA SER A 196 31.94 -21.14 4.77
C SER A 196 30.52 -21.46 5.22
N SER A 197 29.98 -22.61 4.83
CA SER A 197 28.64 -23.08 5.20
C SER A 197 27.57 -21.99 4.96
N PRO A 198 27.30 -21.62 3.70
CA PRO A 198 26.33 -20.57 3.40
C PRO A 198 24.92 -20.98 3.88
N VAL A 199 24.19 -20.05 4.49
CA VAL A 199 22.86 -20.33 5.11
C VAL A 199 21.75 -19.39 4.69
N ALA A 200 22.07 -18.18 4.22
CA ALA A 200 21.08 -17.20 3.76
C ALA A 200 21.70 -16.30 2.69
N MET A 201 20.85 -15.74 1.81
CA MET A 201 21.25 -14.82 0.75
C MET A 201 20.32 -13.61 0.71
N ALA A 202 20.87 -12.45 0.36
CA ALA A 202 20.13 -11.25 -0.01
C ALA A 202 20.56 -10.83 -1.42
N VAL A 203 19.60 -10.32 -2.19
CA VAL A 203 19.79 -9.91 -3.59
C VAL A 203 19.50 -8.42 -3.69
N GLY A 204 20.32 -7.69 -4.43
CA GLY A 204 20.17 -6.26 -4.66
C GLY A 204 21.25 -5.75 -5.59
N ASP A 205 21.11 -4.54 -6.12
CA ASP A 205 22.15 -3.88 -6.90
C ASP A 205 23.04 -3.06 -5.95
N PHE A 206 24.16 -3.64 -5.50
CA PHE A 206 25.02 -3.01 -4.49
C PHE A 206 26.00 -2.01 -5.08
N ASN A 207 26.16 -1.98 -6.40
CA ASN A 207 27.10 -1.11 -7.12
C ASN A 207 26.45 -0.14 -8.11
N GLN A 208 25.11 -0.14 -8.18
CA GLN A 208 24.29 0.72 -9.04
C GLN A 208 24.57 0.54 -10.54
N ASP A 209 24.88 -0.69 -10.97
CA ASP A 209 25.12 -1.00 -12.39
C ASP A 209 23.89 -1.61 -13.11
N ASN A 210 22.76 -1.66 -12.41
CA ASN A 210 21.50 -2.29 -12.79
C ASN A 210 21.54 -3.81 -12.90
N SER A 211 22.61 -4.50 -12.48
CA SER A 211 22.65 -5.96 -12.40
C SER A 211 22.44 -6.43 -10.97
N LEU A 212 21.76 -7.56 -10.80
CA LEU A 212 21.53 -8.12 -9.47
C LEU A 212 22.82 -8.74 -8.91
N ASP A 213 23.22 -8.29 -7.73
CA ASP A 213 24.30 -8.83 -6.91
C ASP A 213 23.77 -9.76 -5.81
N ILE A 214 24.69 -10.45 -5.12
CA ILE A 214 24.35 -11.38 -4.03
C ILE A 214 25.22 -11.14 -2.81
N ALA A 215 24.57 -10.97 -1.66
CA ALA A 215 25.19 -11.03 -0.35
C ALA A 215 24.86 -12.38 0.33
N VAL A 216 25.86 -13.06 0.87
CA VAL A 216 25.74 -14.43 1.41
C VAL A 216 26.19 -14.46 2.87
N ALA A 217 25.33 -14.88 3.78
CA ALA A 217 25.70 -15.15 5.16
C ALA A 217 26.42 -16.50 5.28
N ASN A 218 27.70 -16.49 5.63
CA ASN A 218 28.54 -17.67 5.76
C ASN A 218 28.69 -18.06 7.24
N TYR A 219 27.85 -19.00 7.69
CA TYR A 219 27.76 -19.40 9.10
C TYR A 219 29.07 -19.91 9.68
N GLY A 220 29.85 -20.67 8.89
CA GLY A 220 31.04 -21.38 9.36
C GLY A 220 32.31 -20.53 9.38
N THR A 221 32.36 -19.47 8.57
CA THR A 221 33.54 -18.58 8.47
C THR A 221 33.31 -17.19 9.06
N ASP A 222 32.19 -16.98 9.78
CA ASP A 222 31.83 -15.72 10.44
C ASP A 222 32.00 -14.48 9.53
N ASN A 223 31.43 -14.54 8.33
CA ASN A 223 31.47 -13.42 7.40
C ASN A 223 30.25 -13.36 6.48
N VAL A 224 30.13 -12.22 5.80
CA VAL A 224 29.27 -12.02 4.65
C VAL A 224 30.11 -12.02 3.38
N GLY A 225 29.67 -12.77 2.38
CA GLY A 225 30.24 -12.81 1.03
C GLY A 225 29.47 -11.98 0.03
N ILE A 226 30.13 -11.10 -0.72
CA ILE A 226 29.52 -10.28 -1.77
C ILE A 226 29.99 -10.76 -3.13
N PHE A 227 29.05 -11.15 -3.98
CA PHE A 227 29.24 -11.51 -5.38
C PHE A 227 28.61 -10.42 -6.24
N ILE A 228 29.42 -9.70 -7.02
CA ILE A 228 28.92 -8.66 -7.94
C ILE A 228 28.50 -9.32 -9.25
N GLY A 229 27.27 -9.10 -9.68
CA GLY A 229 26.71 -9.57 -10.93
C GLY A 229 27.30 -8.81 -12.10
N ILE A 230 27.51 -9.51 -13.22
CA ILE A 230 27.98 -8.90 -14.48
C ILE A 230 26.80 -8.69 -15.44
N GLY A 231 25.60 -9.16 -15.08
CA GLY A 231 24.37 -9.02 -15.87
C GLY A 231 24.21 -10.06 -16.98
N ASP A 232 24.98 -11.15 -16.97
CA ASP A 232 24.86 -12.29 -17.90
C ASP A 232 24.67 -13.64 -17.16
N GLY A 233 24.21 -13.56 -15.90
CA GLY A 233 24.13 -14.69 -14.98
C GLY A 233 25.46 -15.11 -14.35
N THR A 234 26.56 -14.39 -14.65
CA THR A 234 27.87 -14.61 -14.02
C THR A 234 28.20 -13.56 -12.96
N PHE A 235 29.10 -13.93 -12.05
CA PHE A 235 29.48 -13.12 -10.91
C PHE A 235 31.00 -12.96 -10.81
N THR A 236 31.43 -11.84 -10.25
CA THR A 236 32.83 -11.64 -9.87
C THR A 236 33.26 -12.62 -8.77
N ARG A 237 34.56 -12.66 -8.49
CA ARG A 237 35.04 -13.31 -7.27
C ARG A 237 34.42 -12.63 -6.04
N GLN A 238 34.06 -13.43 -5.04
CA GLN A 238 33.51 -12.97 -3.77
C GLN A 238 34.48 -12.07 -2.99
N TYR A 239 33.95 -10.97 -2.45
CA TYR A 239 34.58 -10.18 -1.38
C TYR A 239 33.96 -10.56 -0.03
N THR A 240 34.76 -10.63 1.04
CA THR A 240 34.29 -11.07 2.37
C THR A 240 34.42 -10.00 3.42
N TYR A 241 33.37 -9.82 4.22
CA TYR A 241 33.29 -8.88 5.33
C TYR A 241 33.04 -9.64 6.64
N SER A 242 33.92 -9.48 7.63
CA SER A 242 33.83 -10.20 8.91
C SER A 242 32.61 -9.77 9.71
N THR A 243 31.90 -10.74 10.30
CA THR A 243 30.77 -10.49 11.19
C THR A 243 31.13 -10.57 12.69
N SER A 244 32.44 -10.61 12.99
CA SER A 244 33.06 -10.87 14.30
C SER A 244 33.23 -12.36 14.62
N LEU A 245 34.21 -12.69 15.46
CA LEU A 245 34.57 -14.07 15.79
C LEU A 245 33.44 -14.79 16.55
N ASN A 246 33.09 -16.00 16.11
CA ASN A 246 31.98 -16.83 16.61
C ASN A 246 30.61 -16.16 16.51
N SER A 247 30.40 -15.28 15.53
CA SER A 247 29.12 -14.59 15.37
C SER A 247 28.05 -15.50 14.75
N ASN A 248 28.46 -16.51 13.97
CA ASN A 248 27.57 -17.47 13.33
C ASN A 248 26.39 -16.79 12.62
N PRO A 249 26.65 -16.05 11.53
CA PRO A 249 25.61 -15.31 10.83
C PRO A 249 24.55 -16.28 10.29
N SER A 250 23.28 -15.98 10.54
CA SER A 250 22.15 -16.90 10.35
C SER A 250 21.11 -16.42 9.35
N SER A 251 20.99 -15.11 9.15
CA SER A 251 20.08 -14.49 8.19
C SER A 251 20.61 -13.13 7.79
N ILE A 252 20.35 -12.73 6.55
CA ILE A 252 20.78 -11.47 5.94
C ILE A 252 19.64 -10.91 5.09
N ILE A 253 19.44 -9.59 5.16
CA ILE A 253 18.54 -8.82 4.29
C ILE A 253 19.24 -7.55 3.85
N THR A 254 18.71 -6.91 2.80
CA THR A 254 19.25 -5.65 2.27
C THR A 254 18.17 -4.60 2.08
N GLY A 255 18.53 -3.35 2.34
CA GLY A 255 17.71 -2.15 2.21
C GLY A 255 18.56 -0.93 2.55
N ASP A 256 18.12 0.25 2.15
CA ASP A 256 18.77 1.51 2.53
C ASP A 256 18.37 1.86 3.98
N LEU A 257 19.32 1.79 4.92
CA LEU A 257 19.05 1.95 6.37
C LEU A 257 19.38 3.35 6.88
N ASP A 258 20.16 4.14 6.14
CA ASP A 258 20.54 5.50 6.52
C ASP A 258 20.08 6.58 5.52
N ASN A 259 19.27 6.19 4.52
CA ASN A 259 18.67 7.03 3.49
C ASN A 259 19.70 7.71 2.58
N ASP A 260 20.82 7.04 2.30
CA ASP A 260 21.86 7.55 1.40
C ASP A 260 21.68 7.11 -0.07
N ASN A 261 20.61 6.36 -0.37
CA ASN A 261 20.31 5.70 -1.64
C ASN A 261 21.30 4.58 -2.02
N HIS A 262 22.03 4.03 -1.07
CA HIS A 262 22.85 2.85 -1.25
C HIS A 262 22.27 1.69 -0.43
N LEU A 263 22.31 0.49 -1.01
CA LEU A 263 21.80 -0.69 -0.32
C LEU A 263 22.77 -1.11 0.79
N ASP A 264 22.25 -1.21 2.01
CA ASP A 264 22.96 -1.72 3.18
C ASP A 264 22.64 -3.19 3.44
N LEU A 265 23.41 -3.82 4.32
CA LEU A 265 23.16 -5.19 4.76
C LEU A 265 22.89 -5.26 6.25
N LEU A 266 21.81 -5.94 6.61
CA LEU A 266 21.45 -6.24 7.98
C LEU A 266 21.58 -7.74 8.23
N VAL A 267 22.42 -8.13 9.20
CA VAL A 267 22.82 -9.51 9.45
C VAL A 267 22.51 -9.91 10.89
N THR A 268 21.85 -11.04 11.07
CA THR A 268 21.68 -11.64 12.41
C THR A 268 22.83 -12.56 12.73
N ASN A 269 23.38 -12.42 13.93
CA ASN A 269 24.51 -13.20 14.43
C ASN A 269 24.06 -14.06 15.61
N SER A 270 23.75 -15.32 15.31
CA SER A 270 23.16 -16.26 16.27
C SER A 270 24.12 -16.67 17.40
N GLY A 271 25.43 -16.69 17.14
CA GLY A 271 26.46 -17.12 18.09
C GLY A 271 26.78 -16.05 19.13
N THR A 272 26.74 -14.77 18.74
CA THR A 272 26.97 -13.62 19.63
C THR A 272 25.69 -13.00 20.20
N GLY A 273 24.51 -13.36 19.66
CA GLY A 273 23.24 -12.77 20.06
C GLY A 273 23.12 -11.28 19.69
N SER A 274 23.60 -10.93 18.49
CA SER A 274 23.67 -9.55 17.99
C SER A 274 23.11 -9.41 16.57
N ILE A 275 22.86 -8.16 16.19
CA ILE A 275 22.62 -7.75 14.79
C ILE A 275 23.82 -6.93 14.34
N GLY A 276 24.26 -7.15 13.11
CA GLY A 276 25.32 -6.39 12.44
C GLY A 276 24.74 -5.59 11.27
N ILE A 277 25.19 -4.36 11.11
CA ILE A 277 24.87 -3.50 9.95
C ILE A 277 26.16 -3.25 9.16
N PHE A 278 26.09 -3.44 7.85
CA PHE A 278 27.14 -3.05 6.92
C PHE A 278 26.56 -1.97 5.99
N PHE A 279 26.98 -0.72 6.18
CA PHE A 279 26.59 0.37 5.29
C PHE A 279 27.26 0.24 3.93
N GLY A 280 26.49 0.31 2.85
CA GLY A 280 26.94 0.22 1.47
C GLY A 280 27.54 1.53 0.98
N ASN A 281 28.60 1.46 0.17
CA ASN A 281 29.21 2.66 -0.43
C ASN A 281 28.73 2.91 -1.87
N GLY A 282 27.66 2.21 -2.32
CA GLY A 282 27.10 2.33 -3.67
C GLY A 282 27.99 1.82 -4.80
N ASN A 283 29.08 1.12 -4.51
CA ASN A 283 30.05 0.62 -5.49
C ASN A 283 30.38 -0.88 -5.31
N GLY A 284 29.51 -1.62 -4.63
CA GLY A 284 29.69 -3.02 -4.30
C GLY A 284 30.60 -3.26 -3.08
N THR A 285 31.05 -2.21 -2.41
CA THR A 285 31.83 -2.31 -1.16
C THR A 285 31.04 -1.83 0.05
N PHE A 286 31.37 -2.38 1.21
CA PHE A 286 30.69 -2.09 2.47
C PHE A 286 31.65 -1.60 3.55
N SER A 287 31.12 -0.84 4.50
CA SER A 287 31.79 -0.44 5.74
C SER A 287 32.07 -1.64 6.66
N GLN A 288 32.82 -1.41 7.73
CA GLN A 288 32.96 -2.44 8.78
C GLN A 288 31.65 -2.57 9.56
N GLN A 289 31.36 -3.78 10.04
CA GLN A 289 30.13 -4.06 10.77
C GLN A 289 29.95 -3.13 11.97
N THR A 290 28.84 -2.40 12.00
CA THR A 290 28.31 -1.78 13.22
C THR A 290 27.46 -2.81 13.95
N THR A 291 27.80 -3.11 15.21
CA THR A 291 27.18 -4.24 15.95
C THR A 291 26.26 -3.74 17.06
N PHE A 292 25.05 -4.28 17.09
CA PHE A 292 24.04 -4.06 18.11
C PHE A 292 23.79 -5.35 18.89
N SER A 293 24.19 -5.36 20.15
CA SER A 293 23.94 -6.49 21.05
C SER A 293 22.48 -6.50 21.48
N ILE A 294 21.76 -7.59 21.19
CA ILE A 294 20.39 -7.77 21.69
C ILE A 294 20.47 -8.37 23.09
N ASN A 295 21.09 -9.56 23.21
CA ASN A 295 21.34 -10.28 24.45
C ASN A 295 22.17 -11.54 24.14
N SER A 296 23.28 -11.77 24.85
CA SER A 296 24.16 -12.95 24.71
C SER A 296 23.50 -14.34 24.88
N LYS A 297 22.26 -14.40 25.40
CA LYS A 297 21.47 -15.64 25.49
C LYS A 297 20.49 -15.83 24.32
N SER A 298 20.30 -14.81 23.49
CA SER A 298 19.40 -14.85 22.34
C SER A 298 20.14 -15.37 21.12
N HIS A 299 19.43 -16.14 20.29
CA HIS A 299 19.95 -16.71 19.06
C HIS A 299 19.05 -16.20 17.93
N PRO A 300 19.24 -14.96 17.44
CA PRO A 300 18.43 -14.44 16.35
C PRO A 300 18.66 -15.32 15.12
N THR A 301 17.59 -15.89 14.54
CA THR A 301 17.67 -16.83 13.40
C THR A 301 17.01 -16.30 12.13
N TYR A 302 16.24 -15.21 12.23
CA TYR A 302 15.48 -14.65 11.12
C TYR A 302 15.38 -13.14 11.29
N ILE A 303 15.38 -12.43 10.16
CA ILE A 303 15.18 -10.99 10.10
C ILE A 303 14.39 -10.64 8.86
N GLN A 304 13.53 -9.64 8.98
CA GLN A 304 12.70 -9.12 7.90
C GLN A 304 12.43 -7.65 8.18
N PHE A 305 12.38 -6.81 7.14
CA PHE A 305 11.86 -5.47 7.28
C PHE A 305 10.37 -5.53 7.62
N GLY A 306 9.98 -4.85 8.70
CA GLY A 306 8.59 -4.46 8.86
C GLY A 306 8.34 -3.21 8.04
N TYR A 307 7.15 -3.06 7.46
CA TYR A 307 6.69 -1.75 7.01
C TYR A 307 6.70 -0.85 8.24
N VAL A 308 7.59 0.15 8.27
CA VAL A 308 7.52 1.18 9.30
C VAL A 308 6.30 2.02 8.97
N LYS A 309 5.15 1.61 9.49
CA LYS A 309 3.98 2.47 9.52
C LYS A 309 4.33 3.63 10.46
N GLY A 310 4.83 4.73 9.91
CA GLY A 310 4.82 6.01 10.62
C GLY A 310 3.38 6.23 11.08
N ASN A 311 3.17 6.33 12.39
CA ASN A 311 1.84 6.57 12.92
C ASN A 311 1.64 8.08 13.04
N PHE A 312 0.43 8.55 12.73
CA PHE A 312 0.05 9.89 13.11
C PHE A 312 0.08 10.02 14.63
N THR A 313 0.55 11.17 15.08
CA THR A 313 0.40 11.66 16.45
C THR A 313 -1.08 11.75 16.83
N SER A 314 -1.33 11.95 18.13
CA SER A 314 -2.66 12.35 18.57
C SER A 314 -3.08 13.65 17.88
N GLN A 315 -4.32 13.70 17.39
CA GLN A 315 -4.85 14.88 16.69
C GLN A 315 -4.70 16.16 17.52
N ILE A 316 -4.47 17.27 16.81
CA ILE A 316 -4.42 18.62 17.36
C ILE A 316 -5.54 19.44 16.73
N SER A 317 -6.45 19.94 17.55
CA SER A 317 -7.60 20.71 17.08
C SER A 317 -7.30 22.22 17.04
N TYR A 318 -7.56 22.85 15.90
CA TYR A 318 -7.43 24.29 15.71
C TYR A 318 -8.79 24.93 15.40
N SER A 319 -9.19 25.94 16.17
CA SER A 319 -10.48 26.58 15.96
C SER A 319 -10.51 27.40 14.67
N THR A 320 -11.59 27.26 13.91
CA THR A 320 -11.93 28.05 12.71
C THR A 320 -12.99 29.11 13.01
N GLY A 321 -13.31 29.33 14.29
CA GLY A 321 -14.32 30.28 14.77
C GLY A 321 -15.59 29.59 15.26
N VAL A 322 -16.21 30.16 16.30
CA VAL A 322 -17.38 29.58 16.99
C VAL A 322 -18.53 29.31 16.02
N GLN A 323 -19.00 28.06 15.98
CA GLN A 323 -20.06 27.58 15.08
C GLN A 323 -19.76 27.81 13.59
N SER A 324 -18.48 27.75 13.20
CA SER A 324 -18.05 28.00 11.82
C SER A 324 -18.53 26.95 10.83
N TRP A 325 -18.58 25.68 11.25
CA TRP A 325 -18.90 24.52 10.39
C TRP A 325 -17.98 24.48 9.15
N PRO A 326 -16.67 24.23 9.35
CA PRO A 326 -15.74 24.15 8.24
C PRO A 326 -16.17 23.04 7.28
N SER A 327 -16.29 23.38 6.01
CA SER A 327 -16.87 22.54 4.94
C SER A 327 -15.86 22.09 3.89
N CYS A 328 -14.75 22.80 3.75
CA CYS A 328 -13.64 22.46 2.88
C CYS A 328 -12.34 22.97 3.54
N VAL A 329 -11.26 22.25 3.32
CA VAL A 329 -9.90 22.63 3.74
C VAL A 329 -8.95 22.47 2.56
N ILE A 330 -8.06 23.44 2.38
CA ILE A 330 -6.97 23.39 1.41
C ILE A 330 -5.68 23.83 2.09
N VAL A 331 -4.55 23.41 1.52
CA VAL A 331 -3.21 23.68 2.01
C VAL A 331 -2.44 24.45 0.94
N GLY A 332 -1.64 25.43 1.35
CA GLY A 332 -0.78 26.21 0.47
C GLY A 332 0.00 27.25 1.25
N ASP A 333 1.03 27.83 0.65
CA ASP A 333 1.76 28.96 1.23
C ASP A 333 1.05 30.27 0.85
N PHE A 334 0.21 30.80 1.75
CA PHE A 334 -0.63 31.97 1.50
C PHE A 334 0.08 33.29 1.84
N ASN A 335 1.24 33.25 2.50
CA ASN A 335 2.00 34.43 2.93
C ASN A 335 3.45 34.50 2.36
N ARG A 336 3.84 33.53 1.52
CA ARG A 336 5.17 33.38 0.90
C ARG A 336 6.31 33.21 1.89
N ASP A 337 6.07 32.56 3.02
CA ASP A 337 7.12 32.24 4.00
C ASP A 337 7.71 30.83 3.82
N ASN A 338 7.32 30.12 2.76
CA ASN A 338 7.66 28.74 2.41
C ASN A 338 7.18 27.68 3.42
N GLN A 339 6.31 28.04 4.36
CA GLN A 339 5.64 27.07 5.22
C GLN A 339 4.21 26.85 4.71
N LEU A 340 3.71 25.63 4.89
CA LEU A 340 2.36 25.30 4.48
C LEU A 340 1.36 25.88 5.49
N ASP A 341 0.43 26.67 4.98
CA ASP A 341 -0.71 27.23 5.71
C ASP A 341 -1.99 26.43 5.42
N ILE A 342 -3.02 26.68 6.24
CA ILE A 342 -4.35 26.07 6.08
C ILE A 342 -5.38 27.16 5.79
N ALA A 343 -6.20 26.95 4.76
CA ALA A 343 -7.40 27.73 4.50
C ALA A 343 -8.67 26.86 4.62
N THR A 344 -9.73 27.41 5.22
CA THR A 344 -11.01 26.71 5.41
C THR A 344 -12.19 27.53 4.93
N SER A 345 -13.18 26.90 4.30
CA SER A 345 -14.49 27.55 4.09
C SER A 345 -15.41 27.28 5.27
N ASN A 346 -15.95 28.32 5.88
CA ASN A 346 -16.78 28.21 7.08
C ASN A 346 -18.25 28.47 6.72
N PHE A 347 -19.00 27.38 6.53
CA PHE A 347 -20.32 27.38 5.93
C PHE A 347 -21.35 28.24 6.69
N ASN A 348 -21.33 28.21 8.02
CA ASN A 348 -22.39 28.83 8.82
C ASN A 348 -22.12 30.32 9.13
N ILE A 349 -20.86 30.74 9.13
CA ILE A 349 -20.45 32.12 9.44
C ILE A 349 -20.01 32.94 8.22
N ASN A 350 -20.20 32.40 7.01
CA ASN A 350 -20.05 33.12 5.73
C ASN A 350 -18.65 33.73 5.50
N ASN A 351 -17.59 32.97 5.81
CA ASN A 351 -16.22 33.42 5.63
C ASN A 351 -15.26 32.29 5.24
N VAL A 352 -14.06 32.68 4.84
CA VAL A 352 -12.87 31.81 4.76
C VAL A 352 -12.00 32.09 5.98
N GLY A 353 -11.51 31.05 6.65
CA GLY A 353 -10.52 31.12 7.71
C GLY A 353 -9.13 30.78 7.19
N ILE A 354 -8.10 31.48 7.66
CA ILE A 354 -6.69 31.26 7.35
C ILE A 354 -5.93 31.02 8.65
N LEU A 355 -5.17 29.93 8.71
CA LEU A 355 -4.29 29.57 9.81
C LEU A 355 -2.87 29.44 9.24
N LEU A 356 -1.98 30.36 9.61
CA LEU A 356 -0.61 30.37 9.09
C LEU A 356 0.24 29.29 9.79
N GLY A 357 1.01 28.53 9.02
CA GLY A 357 1.90 27.50 9.50
C GLY A 357 3.18 28.07 10.12
N TYR A 358 3.76 27.33 11.07
CA TYR A 358 5.07 27.65 11.65
C TYR A 358 6.17 26.64 11.26
N GLY A 359 5.91 25.75 10.28
CA GLY A 359 6.87 24.76 9.78
C GLY A 359 7.29 23.70 10.81
N ASN A 360 6.51 23.52 11.86
CA ASN A 360 6.78 22.58 12.95
C ASN A 360 5.52 21.79 13.35
N GLY A 361 4.54 21.71 12.45
CA GLY A 361 3.24 21.08 12.68
C GLY A 361 2.26 21.92 13.50
N SER A 362 2.61 23.16 13.88
CA SER A 362 1.72 24.07 14.60
C SER A 362 1.33 25.30 13.78
N PHE A 363 0.16 25.86 14.08
CA PHE A 363 -0.48 26.93 13.30
C PHE A 363 -0.87 28.13 14.15
N SER A 364 -1.03 29.29 13.50
CA SER A 364 -1.53 30.52 14.09
C SER A 364 -3.00 30.40 14.51
N ASN A 365 -3.49 31.40 15.25
CA ASN A 365 -4.93 31.56 15.41
C ASN A 365 -5.55 31.92 14.05
N VAL A 366 -6.80 31.50 13.85
CA VAL A 366 -7.54 31.78 12.61
C VAL A 366 -7.76 33.28 12.40
N THR A 367 -7.46 33.74 11.20
CA THR A 367 -7.91 35.04 10.67
C THR A 367 -9.01 34.78 9.65
N THR A 368 -10.07 35.61 9.62
CA THR A 368 -11.25 35.33 8.79
C THR A 368 -11.56 36.46 7.81
N TYR A 369 -12.00 36.08 6.61
CA TYR A 369 -12.33 36.97 5.50
C TYR A 369 -13.74 36.68 4.99
N SER A 370 -14.64 37.67 5.05
CA SER A 370 -16.04 37.49 4.66
C SER A 370 -16.18 37.19 3.16
N THR A 371 -17.10 36.30 2.84
CA THR A 371 -17.47 35.96 1.46
C THR A 371 -18.84 36.51 1.07
N GLY A 372 -19.40 37.40 1.90
CA GLY A 372 -20.71 38.04 1.72
C GLY A 372 -21.80 37.47 2.64
N ASP A 373 -22.76 38.30 3.02
CA ASP A 373 -23.85 37.87 3.91
C ASP A 373 -24.74 36.80 3.24
N GLY A 374 -24.93 35.67 3.92
CA GLY A 374 -25.73 34.55 3.43
C GLY A 374 -25.07 33.76 2.30
N SER A 375 -23.75 33.91 2.11
CA SER A 375 -22.98 33.22 1.08
C SER A 375 -22.91 31.71 1.30
N SER A 376 -22.81 31.26 2.55
CA SER A 376 -22.63 29.86 2.94
C SER A 376 -21.56 29.13 2.10
N PRO A 377 -20.27 29.49 2.25
CA PRO A 377 -19.21 28.97 1.41
C PRO A 377 -19.05 27.46 1.61
N ARG A 378 -19.06 26.72 0.50
CA ARG A 378 -19.10 25.25 0.51
C ARG A 378 -17.77 24.60 0.13
N PHE A 379 -17.03 25.25 -0.75
CA PHE A 379 -15.78 24.74 -1.29
C PHE A 379 -14.86 25.90 -1.64
N ILE A 380 -13.56 25.66 -1.53
CA ILE A 380 -12.52 26.62 -1.89
C ILE A 380 -11.45 25.94 -2.74
N GLY A 381 -10.83 26.72 -3.63
CA GLY A 381 -9.65 26.30 -4.40
C GLY A 381 -8.64 27.43 -4.44
N ALA A 382 -7.35 27.10 -4.41
CA ALA A 382 -6.27 28.08 -4.48
C ALA A 382 -5.72 28.20 -5.90
N GLY A 383 -5.23 29.39 -6.24
CA GLY A 383 -4.56 29.67 -7.50
C GLY A 383 -4.19 31.15 -7.61
N ASP A 384 -3.25 31.47 -8.48
CA ASP A 384 -2.91 32.86 -8.81
C ASP A 384 -3.85 33.36 -9.92
N PHE A 385 -4.98 33.95 -9.53
CA PHE A 385 -6.01 34.39 -10.50
C PHE A 385 -5.72 35.77 -11.05
N ASN A 386 -4.76 36.52 -10.50
CA ASN A 386 -4.46 37.87 -10.97
C ASN A 386 -3.05 38.00 -11.61
N ASN A 387 -2.28 36.91 -11.61
CA ASN A 387 -0.89 36.80 -12.08
C ASN A 387 0.11 37.67 -11.28
N ASP A 388 -0.09 37.83 -9.97
CA ASP A 388 0.87 38.48 -9.05
C ASP A 388 1.79 37.50 -8.31
N SER A 389 1.64 36.20 -8.62
CA SER A 389 2.34 35.06 -8.04
C SER A 389 2.00 34.77 -6.57
N ILE A 390 0.99 35.42 -5.99
CA ILE A 390 0.45 35.14 -4.65
C ILE A 390 -0.73 34.19 -4.84
N LEU A 391 -0.91 33.24 -3.92
CA LEU A 391 -2.09 32.40 -3.95
C LEU A 391 -3.33 33.21 -3.55
N ASP A 392 -4.30 33.29 -4.45
CA ASP A 392 -5.65 33.74 -4.15
C ASP A 392 -6.55 32.52 -3.87
N ILE A 393 -7.78 32.78 -3.40
CA ILE A 393 -8.76 31.74 -3.09
C ILE A 393 -10.06 31.97 -3.85
N ALA A 394 -10.44 31.03 -4.71
CA ALA A 394 -11.78 30.96 -5.28
C ALA A 394 -12.73 30.28 -4.29
N VAL A 395 -13.93 30.86 -4.08
CA VAL A 395 -14.91 30.38 -3.11
C VAL A 395 -16.25 30.13 -3.78
N ALA A 396 -16.74 28.88 -3.74
CA ALA A 396 -18.09 28.53 -4.17
C ALA A 396 -19.09 28.80 -3.04
N ASN A 397 -20.00 29.75 -3.26
CA ASN A 397 -20.97 30.17 -2.25
C ASN A 397 -22.35 29.57 -2.51
N TYR A 398 -22.69 28.54 -1.74
CA TYR A 398 -23.90 27.76 -1.92
C TYR A 398 -25.18 28.60 -1.75
N GLY A 399 -25.18 29.53 -0.79
CA GLY A 399 -26.36 30.33 -0.42
C GLY A 399 -26.64 31.50 -1.37
N SER A 400 -25.60 32.21 -1.81
CA SER A 400 -25.72 33.36 -2.72
C SER A 400 -25.82 32.99 -4.19
N ASN A 401 -25.59 31.72 -4.58
CA ASN A 401 -25.61 31.25 -5.96
C ASN A 401 -24.55 31.93 -6.84
N ASP A 402 -23.37 32.14 -6.27
CA ASP A 402 -22.23 32.76 -6.91
C ASP A 402 -20.92 32.07 -6.52
N PHE A 403 -19.83 32.52 -7.12
CA PHE A 403 -18.51 32.35 -6.55
C PHE A 403 -17.82 33.71 -6.45
N VAL A 404 -16.87 33.82 -5.52
CA VAL A 404 -16.02 35.01 -5.34
C VAL A 404 -14.56 34.60 -5.40
N ILE A 405 -13.68 35.55 -5.72
CA ILE A 405 -12.23 35.39 -5.57
C ILE A 405 -11.78 36.29 -4.41
N LEU A 406 -11.07 35.72 -3.45
CA LEU A 406 -10.36 36.44 -2.40
C LEU A 406 -8.91 36.59 -2.85
N PHE A 407 -8.50 37.81 -3.19
CA PHE A 407 -7.15 38.07 -3.67
C PHE A 407 -6.15 38.10 -2.52
N GLY A 408 -5.10 37.29 -2.61
CA GLY A 408 -4.03 37.23 -1.64
C GLY A 408 -3.20 38.52 -1.65
N VAL A 409 -2.58 38.80 -0.51
CA VAL A 409 -1.63 39.88 -0.32
C VAL A 409 -0.43 39.30 0.42
N ASP A 410 0.78 39.83 0.14
CA ASP A 410 2.07 39.31 0.65
C ASP A 410 2.13 39.12 2.18
N ASP A 411 1.25 39.73 2.96
CA ASP A 411 1.21 39.58 4.43
C ASP A 411 0.28 38.45 4.91
N GLY A 412 -0.20 37.60 4.00
CA GLY A 412 -1.18 36.54 4.28
C GLY A 412 -2.62 37.06 4.43
N SER A 413 -2.86 38.33 4.14
CA SER A 413 -4.21 38.90 4.14
C SER A 413 -4.91 38.78 2.80
N PHE A 414 -6.25 38.87 2.82
CA PHE A 414 -7.06 38.70 1.62
C PHE A 414 -8.03 39.87 1.39
N LEU A 415 -8.16 40.26 0.12
CA LEU A 415 -9.11 41.26 -0.35
C LEU A 415 -10.26 40.58 -1.10
N CYS A 416 -11.50 40.85 -0.68
CA CYS A 416 -12.67 40.28 -1.36
C CYS A 416 -12.89 40.96 -2.72
N GLY A 417 -12.85 40.14 -3.78
CA GLY A 417 -13.11 40.55 -5.16
C GLY A 417 -14.59 40.66 -5.50
N ASN A 418 -14.89 40.67 -6.80
CA ASN A 418 -16.27 40.67 -7.27
C ASN A 418 -16.93 39.29 -7.12
N SER A 419 -18.25 39.29 -7.01
CA SER A 419 -19.09 38.09 -7.07
C SER A 419 -19.55 37.81 -8.50
N TYR A 420 -19.56 36.53 -8.87
CA TYR A 420 -19.94 36.03 -10.18
C TYR A 420 -21.07 35.02 -10.06
N GLY A 421 -22.27 35.40 -10.51
CA GLY A 421 -23.45 34.55 -10.43
C GLY A 421 -23.35 33.30 -11.28
N THR A 422 -23.70 32.14 -10.71
CA THR A 422 -23.66 30.83 -11.38
C THR A 422 -25.03 30.35 -11.87
N GLY A 423 -26.04 31.21 -11.74
CA GLY A 423 -27.42 30.97 -12.16
C GLY A 423 -28.38 31.07 -10.97
N GLN A 424 -29.63 31.47 -11.23
CA GLN A 424 -30.63 31.55 -10.17
C GLN A 424 -30.89 30.15 -9.58
N ALA A 425 -30.77 30.02 -8.25
CA ALA A 425 -30.91 28.75 -7.54
C ALA A 425 -29.96 27.65 -8.04
N SER A 426 -28.72 28.04 -8.37
CA SER A 426 -27.66 27.13 -8.81
C SER A 426 -27.11 26.23 -7.72
N ALA A 427 -27.06 26.72 -6.47
CA ALA A 427 -26.49 26.04 -5.33
C ALA A 427 -25.09 25.44 -5.64
N PRO A 428 -24.08 26.31 -5.90
CA PRO A 428 -22.76 25.87 -6.29
C PRO A 428 -22.12 25.08 -5.15
N ARG A 429 -21.62 23.88 -5.45
CA ARG A 429 -21.19 22.91 -4.42
C ARG A 429 -19.67 22.69 -4.38
N ALA A 430 -19.01 22.75 -5.52
CA ALA A 430 -17.56 22.68 -5.67
C ALA A 430 -17.12 23.51 -6.88
N LEU A 431 -15.82 23.73 -6.99
CA LEU A 431 -15.19 24.35 -8.15
C LEU A 431 -13.86 23.67 -8.45
N ALA A 432 -13.42 23.77 -9.70
CA ALA A 432 -12.07 23.43 -10.13
C ALA A 432 -11.45 24.62 -10.85
N VAL A 433 -10.13 24.69 -10.80
CA VAL A 433 -9.32 25.79 -11.32
C VAL A 433 -8.34 25.22 -12.33
N GLY A 434 -8.19 25.87 -13.48
CA GLY A 434 -7.26 25.43 -14.52
C GLY A 434 -7.37 26.29 -15.77
N ASP A 435 -6.40 26.20 -16.68
CA ASP A 435 -6.46 26.88 -17.97
C ASP A 435 -7.25 26.03 -18.98
N PHE A 436 -8.56 26.29 -19.10
CA PHE A 436 -9.44 25.51 -19.99
C PHE A 436 -9.37 26.00 -21.44
N ASN A 437 -8.70 27.12 -21.70
CA ASN A 437 -8.72 27.79 -22.99
C ASN A 437 -7.35 27.91 -23.67
N GLY A 438 -6.27 27.64 -22.94
CA GLY A 438 -4.88 27.62 -23.41
C GLY A 438 -4.22 28.99 -23.43
N ASP A 439 -4.70 29.97 -22.66
CA ASP A 439 -4.15 31.33 -22.62
C ASP A 439 -3.20 31.61 -21.45
N ASN A 440 -2.84 30.56 -20.69
CA ASN A 440 -2.04 30.56 -19.47
C ASN A 440 -2.63 31.42 -18.35
N ARG A 441 -3.96 31.44 -18.26
CA ARG A 441 -4.68 32.10 -17.18
C ARG A 441 -5.61 31.12 -16.51
N LEU A 442 -5.76 31.26 -15.19
CA LEU A 442 -6.61 30.35 -14.44
C LEU A 442 -8.08 30.71 -14.69
N ASP A 443 -8.79 29.77 -15.29
CA ASP A 443 -10.24 29.78 -15.44
C ASP A 443 -10.90 29.01 -14.28
N VAL A 444 -12.22 29.16 -14.13
CA VAL A 444 -12.99 28.51 -13.06
C VAL A 444 -14.13 27.69 -13.64
N ALA A 445 -14.20 26.42 -13.24
CA ALA A 445 -15.32 25.54 -13.52
C ALA A 445 -16.14 25.33 -12.23
N VAL A 446 -17.40 25.74 -12.21
CA VAL A 446 -18.27 25.65 -11.02
C VAL A 446 -19.38 24.64 -11.23
N ILE A 447 -19.52 23.67 -10.33
CA ILE A 447 -20.63 22.72 -10.35
C ILE A 447 -21.86 23.27 -9.62
N ASN A 448 -23.02 23.20 -10.27
CA ASN A 448 -24.29 23.74 -9.81
C ASN A 448 -25.24 22.58 -9.49
N SER A 449 -25.23 22.18 -8.21
CA SER A 449 -25.90 20.95 -7.75
C SER A 449 -27.41 20.96 -8.02
N ALA A 450 -28.09 22.10 -7.83
CA ALA A 450 -29.53 22.22 -8.03
C ALA A 450 -29.90 22.34 -9.53
N LEU A 451 -29.00 22.86 -10.37
CA LEU A 451 -29.22 22.99 -11.81
C LEU A 451 -28.76 21.77 -12.63
N ASN A 452 -28.07 20.81 -12.02
CA ASN A 452 -27.52 19.64 -12.73
C ASN A 452 -26.61 20.06 -13.90
N SER A 453 -25.69 20.97 -13.62
CA SER A 453 -24.80 21.55 -14.63
C SER A 453 -23.45 21.94 -14.05
N ILE A 454 -22.50 22.16 -14.95
CA ILE A 454 -21.24 22.84 -14.69
C ILE A 454 -21.18 24.13 -15.52
N SER A 455 -20.72 25.22 -14.91
CA SER A 455 -20.55 26.51 -15.57
C SER A 455 -19.06 26.84 -15.67
N ILE A 456 -18.59 27.12 -16.88
CA ILE A 456 -17.20 27.47 -17.18
C ILE A 456 -17.10 28.99 -17.30
N PHE A 457 -16.18 29.55 -16.54
CA PHE A 457 -15.90 30.98 -16.47
C PHE A 457 -14.46 31.21 -16.93
N LEU A 458 -14.30 31.80 -18.11
CA LEU A 458 -13.00 32.08 -18.70
C LEU A 458 -12.48 33.46 -18.30
N GLN A 459 -11.18 33.54 -18.02
CA GLN A 459 -10.54 34.77 -17.56
C GLN A 459 -10.28 35.77 -18.70
N ASN A 460 -10.90 36.96 -18.68
CA ASN A 460 -10.73 37.99 -19.73
C ASN A 460 -9.92 39.24 -19.30
N GLY A 461 -8.89 39.06 -18.47
CA GLY A 461 -7.83 40.03 -18.20
C GLY A 461 -8.16 41.26 -17.32
N LYS A 462 -9.28 41.98 -17.54
CA LYS A 462 -9.65 43.15 -16.70
C LYS A 462 -11.03 43.08 -16.05
N ASP A 463 -11.98 42.36 -16.65
CA ASP A 463 -13.24 41.96 -16.03
C ASP A 463 -13.29 40.44 -16.10
N ILE A 464 -13.21 39.80 -14.94
CA ILE A 464 -12.62 38.46 -14.85
C ILE A 464 -13.49 37.40 -15.54
N TYR A 465 -14.82 37.52 -15.62
CA TYR A 465 -15.64 36.48 -16.27
C TYR A 465 -16.85 37.03 -17.04
N ALA A 466 -16.68 37.26 -18.34
CA ALA A 466 -17.76 37.63 -19.26
C ALA A 466 -17.84 36.60 -20.41
N GLY A 467 -18.65 35.57 -20.23
CA GLY A 467 -18.82 34.48 -21.19
C GLY A 467 -18.99 33.14 -20.48
N VAL A 468 -20.16 32.92 -19.86
CA VAL A 468 -20.44 31.67 -19.15
C VAL A 468 -20.94 30.63 -20.15
N GLN A 469 -20.26 29.50 -20.22
CA GLN A 469 -20.77 28.33 -20.92
C GLN A 469 -21.18 27.28 -19.90
N SER A 470 -22.46 26.86 -19.95
CA SER A 470 -22.99 25.84 -19.05
C SER A 470 -23.21 24.52 -19.78
N TYR A 471 -22.76 23.43 -19.16
CA TYR A 471 -22.91 22.06 -19.65
C TYR A 471 -23.78 21.26 -18.68
N SER A 472 -24.71 20.46 -19.20
CA SER A 472 -25.56 19.63 -18.34
C SER A 472 -24.86 18.35 -17.92
N THR A 473 -24.94 18.00 -16.64
CA THR A 473 -24.41 16.75 -16.06
C THR A 473 -25.44 15.61 -16.06
N SER A 474 -26.46 15.68 -16.93
CA SER A 474 -27.68 14.84 -16.94
C SER A 474 -28.74 15.20 -15.90
N SER A 475 -30.01 14.89 -16.20
CA SER A 475 -31.15 15.19 -15.33
C SER A 475 -31.06 14.45 -13.99
N LYS A 476 -31.29 15.17 -12.88
CA LYS A 476 -31.25 14.65 -11.50
C LYS A 476 -29.87 14.13 -11.04
N SER A 477 -28.81 14.51 -11.75
CA SER A 477 -27.44 14.12 -11.41
C SER A 477 -26.96 14.65 -10.07
N GLN A 478 -27.42 15.84 -9.64
CA GLN A 478 -26.99 16.49 -8.40
C GLN A 478 -25.46 16.45 -8.24
N PRO A 479 -24.70 17.13 -9.12
CA PRO A 479 -23.24 17.04 -9.12
C PRO A 479 -22.64 17.49 -7.78
N TYR A 480 -21.66 16.75 -7.27
CA TYR A 480 -21.13 16.89 -5.92
C TYR A 480 -19.69 17.38 -5.84
N ALA A 481 -18.80 16.86 -6.68
CA ALA A 481 -17.40 17.27 -6.78
C ALA A 481 -16.98 17.36 -8.25
N VAL A 482 -15.84 18.02 -8.48
CA VAL A 482 -15.24 18.19 -9.79
C VAL A 482 -13.72 18.13 -9.68
N ALA A 483 -13.09 17.39 -10.58
CA ALA A 483 -11.64 17.34 -10.75
C ALA A 483 -11.29 17.58 -12.23
N VAL A 484 -10.06 18.02 -12.47
CA VAL A 484 -9.58 18.39 -13.80
C VAL A 484 -8.20 17.79 -14.06
N ALA A 485 -8.03 17.21 -15.23
CA ALA A 485 -6.77 16.61 -15.68
C ALA A 485 -6.84 16.33 -17.19
N ASP A 486 -5.69 16.14 -17.83
CA ASP A 486 -5.62 15.67 -19.22
C ASP A 486 -5.71 14.13 -19.26
N LEU A 487 -6.93 13.59 -19.41
CA LEU A 487 -7.22 12.14 -19.30
C LEU A 487 -6.91 11.38 -20.59
N ASN A 488 -6.65 12.09 -21.69
CA ASN A 488 -6.40 11.51 -23.01
C ASN A 488 -5.03 11.89 -23.58
N SER A 489 -4.21 12.62 -22.81
CA SER A 489 -2.86 13.08 -23.15
C SER A 489 -2.82 13.96 -24.42
N ASP A 490 -3.85 14.77 -24.65
CA ASP A 490 -3.92 15.69 -25.79
C ASP A 490 -3.43 17.12 -25.48
N GLY A 491 -3.05 17.38 -24.23
CA GLY A 491 -2.56 18.66 -23.72
C GLY A 491 -3.66 19.64 -23.33
N LEU A 492 -4.93 19.24 -23.34
CA LEU A 492 -6.07 20.04 -22.92
C LEU A 492 -6.65 19.47 -21.61
N LEU A 493 -7.09 20.35 -20.72
CA LEU A 493 -7.75 19.91 -19.50
C LEU A 493 -9.14 19.35 -19.79
N ASP A 494 -9.38 18.13 -19.31
CA ASP A 494 -10.69 17.50 -19.23
C ASP A 494 -11.31 17.74 -17.85
N ILE A 495 -12.62 17.52 -17.76
CA ILE A 495 -13.37 17.66 -16.50
C ILE A 495 -14.03 16.34 -16.14
N VAL A 496 -13.86 15.92 -14.89
CA VAL A 496 -14.61 14.82 -14.28
C VAL A 496 -15.51 15.34 -13.17
N VAL A 497 -16.76 14.88 -13.15
CA VAL A 497 -17.78 15.31 -12.18
C VAL A 497 -18.40 14.08 -11.51
N THR A 498 -18.54 14.10 -10.19
CA THR A 498 -19.32 13.08 -9.46
C THR A 498 -20.80 13.45 -9.47
N ASN A 499 -21.66 12.53 -9.92
CA ASN A 499 -23.11 12.73 -9.99
C ASN A 499 -23.82 11.92 -8.90
N TYR A 500 -23.91 12.51 -7.71
CA TYR A 500 -24.47 11.89 -6.50
C TYR A 500 -25.87 11.29 -6.72
N GLY A 501 -26.73 11.98 -7.47
CA GLY A 501 -28.12 11.57 -7.69
C GLY A 501 -28.31 10.47 -8.74
N THR A 502 -27.32 10.24 -9.61
CA THR A 502 -27.38 9.24 -10.69
C THR A 502 -26.34 8.12 -10.58
N ASP A 503 -25.62 8.04 -9.47
CA ASP A 503 -24.71 6.94 -9.15
C ASP A 503 -23.63 6.68 -10.23
N ASN A 504 -23.07 7.77 -10.76
CA ASN A 504 -22.04 7.73 -11.79
C ASN A 504 -21.09 8.93 -11.68
N ILE A 505 -19.96 8.83 -12.36
CA ILE A 505 -19.18 9.99 -12.77
C ILE A 505 -19.53 10.40 -14.20
N GLY A 506 -19.30 11.66 -14.50
CA GLY A 506 -19.46 12.27 -15.80
C GLY A 506 -18.15 12.88 -16.28
N ILE A 507 -17.80 12.68 -17.55
CA ILE A 507 -16.55 13.16 -18.16
C ILE A 507 -16.87 14.06 -19.34
N PHE A 508 -16.24 15.24 -19.34
CA PHE A 508 -16.24 16.20 -20.43
C PHE A 508 -14.81 16.34 -20.95
N LEU A 509 -14.54 15.76 -22.12
CA LEU A 509 -13.24 15.91 -22.75
C LEU A 509 -13.07 17.30 -23.34
N GLY A 510 -11.95 17.95 -23.08
CA GLY A 510 -11.58 19.26 -23.57
C GLY A 510 -11.48 19.30 -25.09
N ARG A 511 -11.78 20.45 -25.68
CA ARG A 511 -11.57 20.74 -27.11
C ARG A 511 -10.79 22.03 -27.33
N GLY A 512 -10.29 22.63 -26.25
CA GLY A 512 -9.65 23.93 -26.23
C GLY A 512 -10.63 25.09 -26.27
N SER A 513 -10.12 26.30 -26.01
CA SER A 513 -10.91 27.54 -25.99
C SER A 513 -12.11 27.52 -25.02
N GLY A 514 -12.04 26.74 -23.93
CA GLY A 514 -13.13 26.59 -22.95
C GLY A 514 -14.31 25.73 -23.43
N VAL A 515 -14.17 25.01 -24.54
CA VAL A 515 -15.23 24.17 -25.11
C VAL A 515 -14.99 22.70 -24.80
N PHE A 516 -16.06 21.96 -24.47
CA PHE A 516 -15.99 20.54 -24.11
C PHE A 516 -16.86 19.65 -25.02
N ASN A 517 -16.48 18.38 -25.09
CA ASN A 517 -17.25 17.32 -25.74
C ASN A 517 -18.56 17.00 -24.99
N THR A 518 -19.39 16.17 -25.61
CA THR A 518 -20.61 15.68 -24.95
C THR A 518 -20.26 14.79 -23.76
N LEU A 519 -21.05 14.92 -22.70
CA LEU A 519 -20.90 14.12 -21.48
C LEU A 519 -20.85 12.62 -21.76
N THR A 520 -19.82 11.95 -21.27
CA THR A 520 -19.73 10.49 -21.17
C THR A 520 -19.85 10.09 -19.71
N THR A 521 -20.59 9.01 -19.38
CA THR A 521 -20.81 8.62 -17.98
C THR A 521 -20.34 7.20 -17.67
N TYR A 522 -19.84 7.00 -16.45
CA TYR A 522 -19.36 5.72 -15.94
C TYR A 522 -19.97 5.46 -14.56
N SER A 523 -20.64 4.31 -14.39
CA SER A 523 -21.30 3.98 -13.12
C SER A 523 -20.28 3.71 -12.00
N THR A 524 -20.54 4.27 -10.83
CA THR A 524 -19.75 4.05 -9.60
C THR A 524 -20.37 2.99 -8.69
N GLY A 525 -21.46 2.34 -9.12
CA GLY A 525 -22.16 1.29 -8.36
C GLY A 525 -23.60 1.68 -8.07
N THR A 526 -24.51 0.71 -7.94
CA THR A 526 -25.93 1.00 -7.70
C THR A 526 -26.12 1.61 -6.30
N PHE A 527 -26.83 2.75 -6.21
CA PHE A 527 -27.01 3.51 -4.98
C PHE A 527 -25.71 3.99 -4.33
N SER A 528 -24.64 4.16 -5.10
CA SER A 528 -23.32 4.55 -4.60
C SER A 528 -23.28 5.96 -4.03
N GLY A 529 -24.02 6.91 -4.62
CA GLY A 529 -23.99 8.32 -4.21
C GLY A 529 -22.56 8.88 -4.16
N PRO A 530 -21.84 8.97 -5.30
CA PRO A 530 -20.46 9.43 -5.32
C PRO A 530 -20.37 10.87 -4.80
N SER A 531 -19.47 11.12 -3.86
CA SER A 531 -19.35 12.39 -3.12
C SER A 531 -18.15 13.23 -3.52
N ASP A 532 -17.03 12.59 -3.84
CA ASP A 532 -15.77 13.26 -4.17
C ASP A 532 -14.90 12.40 -5.09
N ILE A 533 -13.88 13.02 -5.69
CA ILE A 533 -13.04 12.44 -6.73
C ILE A 533 -11.61 12.95 -6.66
N ASP A 534 -10.65 12.04 -6.87
CA ASP A 534 -9.25 12.39 -7.11
C ASP A 534 -8.69 11.57 -8.30
N ILE A 535 -7.63 12.08 -8.92
CA ILE A 535 -7.09 11.59 -10.20
C ILE A 535 -5.57 11.42 -10.11
N ALA A 536 -5.09 10.20 -10.34
CA ALA A 536 -3.67 9.89 -10.40
C ALA A 536 -3.43 8.59 -11.19
N ASP A 537 -2.19 8.34 -11.59
CA ASP A 537 -1.77 7.04 -12.12
C ASP A 537 -1.48 6.10 -10.94
N LEU A 538 -2.41 5.20 -10.63
CA LEU A 538 -2.33 4.34 -9.43
C LEU A 538 -1.61 3.03 -9.69
N ASN A 539 -1.40 2.68 -10.95
CA ASN A 539 -0.82 1.41 -11.36
C ASN A 539 0.52 1.57 -12.09
N ASN A 540 1.03 2.81 -12.17
CA ASN A 540 2.28 3.22 -12.81
C ASN A 540 2.33 2.84 -14.30
N ASP A 541 1.19 2.91 -14.99
CA ASP A 541 1.11 2.62 -16.43
C ASP A 541 1.18 3.88 -17.33
N ASN A 542 1.40 5.05 -16.71
CA ASN A 542 1.39 6.40 -17.28
C ASN A 542 0.03 6.85 -17.83
N ARG A 543 -1.07 6.28 -17.35
CA ARG A 543 -2.43 6.71 -17.69
C ARG A 543 -3.16 7.06 -16.40
N LEU A 544 -3.91 8.15 -16.45
CA LEU A 544 -4.63 8.62 -15.27
C LEU A 544 -5.82 7.71 -14.96
N ASP A 545 -5.90 7.30 -13.70
CA ASP A 545 -7.01 6.59 -13.08
C ASP A 545 -7.86 7.54 -12.25
N ILE A 546 -9.07 7.11 -11.91
CA ILE A 546 -10.02 7.90 -11.13
C ILE A 546 -10.38 7.15 -9.85
N VAL A 547 -10.25 7.82 -8.71
CA VAL A 547 -10.69 7.35 -7.39
C VAL A 547 -11.92 8.14 -6.98
N VAL A 548 -12.98 7.43 -6.54
CA VAL A 548 -14.26 8.04 -6.17
C VAL A 548 -14.70 7.56 -4.80
N SER A 549 -15.00 8.47 -3.90
CA SER A 549 -15.66 8.13 -2.63
C SER A 549 -17.17 7.94 -2.85
N ASN A 550 -17.72 6.80 -2.41
CA ASN A 550 -19.14 6.48 -2.54
C ASN A 550 -19.85 6.55 -1.18
N TYR A 551 -20.37 7.72 -0.86
CA TYR A 551 -20.98 8.06 0.43
C TYR A 551 -22.05 7.07 0.91
N ARG A 552 -22.87 6.51 -0.01
CA ARG A 552 -24.02 5.66 0.39
C ARG A 552 -23.69 4.19 0.49
N THR A 553 -22.63 3.73 -0.17
CA THR A 553 -22.23 2.32 -0.20
C THR A 553 -20.97 2.04 0.60
N ASP A 554 -20.47 3.01 1.36
CA ASP A 554 -19.37 2.85 2.32
C ASP A 554 -18.11 2.22 1.68
N ASN A 555 -17.75 2.73 0.50
CA ASN A 555 -16.58 2.28 -0.25
C ASN A 555 -15.97 3.39 -1.09
N VAL A 556 -14.76 3.12 -1.56
CA VAL A 556 -14.11 3.83 -2.65
C VAL A 556 -14.18 2.97 -3.91
N ALA A 557 -14.48 3.59 -5.05
CA ALA A 557 -14.40 2.98 -6.36
C ALA A 557 -13.17 3.51 -7.11
N ILE A 558 -12.40 2.61 -7.73
CA ILE A 558 -11.29 2.95 -8.61
C ILE A 558 -11.68 2.58 -10.04
N LEU A 559 -11.49 3.50 -10.99
CA LEU A 559 -11.73 3.30 -12.41
C LEU A 559 -10.41 3.48 -13.15
N PHE A 560 -9.92 2.41 -13.79
CA PHE A 560 -8.63 2.44 -14.49
C PHE A 560 -8.74 3.06 -15.89
N GLY A 561 -7.78 3.92 -16.24
CA GLY A 561 -7.76 4.66 -17.49
C GLY A 561 -7.20 3.87 -18.67
N TYR A 562 -7.80 4.02 -19.85
CA TYR A 562 -7.18 3.58 -21.11
C TYR A 562 -6.20 4.60 -21.70
N GLY A 563 -6.10 5.80 -21.11
CA GLY A 563 -5.26 6.90 -21.61
C GLY A 563 -5.85 7.62 -22.83
N ASN A 564 -7.14 7.43 -23.11
CA ASN A 564 -7.85 8.09 -24.21
C ASN A 564 -9.14 8.78 -23.71
N GLY A 565 -9.21 9.07 -22.40
CA GLY A 565 -10.42 9.60 -21.76
C GLY A 565 -11.52 8.58 -21.49
N SER A 566 -11.28 7.29 -21.75
CA SER A 566 -12.19 6.19 -21.39
C SER A 566 -11.62 5.28 -20.32
N PHE A 567 -12.51 4.66 -19.54
CA PHE A 567 -12.17 3.91 -18.34
C PHE A 567 -12.73 2.48 -18.37
N TYR A 568 -12.01 1.54 -17.76
CA TYR A 568 -12.39 0.14 -17.62
C TYR A 568 -12.16 -0.37 -16.19
N ASN A 569 -12.78 -1.51 -15.88
CA ASN A 569 -12.66 -2.22 -14.60
C ASN A 569 -12.80 -1.33 -13.36
N ARG A 570 -13.97 -1.44 -12.71
CA ARG A 570 -14.19 -0.79 -11.43
C ARG A 570 -13.84 -1.74 -10.29
N VAL A 571 -12.85 -1.39 -9.48
CA VAL A 571 -12.52 -2.09 -8.22
C VAL A 571 -13.14 -1.31 -7.07
N PHE A 572 -13.56 -2.03 -6.02
CA PHE A 572 -14.13 -1.43 -4.83
C PHE A 572 -13.34 -1.82 -3.59
N TYR A 573 -13.10 -0.83 -2.73
CA TYR A 573 -12.51 -1.04 -1.41
C TYR A 573 -13.48 -0.52 -0.35
N SER A 574 -13.88 -1.37 0.59
CA SER A 574 -14.75 -0.93 1.68
C SER A 574 -14.00 -0.01 2.63
N THR A 575 -14.64 1.08 3.04
CA THR A 575 -14.13 2.02 4.04
C THR A 575 -14.71 1.74 5.44
N GLY A 576 -15.37 0.59 5.62
CA GLY A 576 -16.04 0.18 6.85
C GLY A 576 -17.54 0.52 6.87
N ASN A 577 -18.33 -0.27 7.59
CA ASN A 577 -19.79 -0.09 7.64
C ASN A 577 -20.18 1.27 8.28
N TYR A 578 -21.14 1.97 7.67
CA TYR A 578 -21.61 3.29 8.09
C TYR A 578 -20.52 4.37 8.07
N SER A 579 -19.46 4.16 7.28
CA SER A 579 -18.33 5.10 7.17
C SER A 579 -18.73 6.41 6.50
N GLN A 580 -19.65 6.38 5.53
CA GLN A 580 -20.09 7.55 4.77
C GLN A 580 -18.90 8.38 4.26
N PRO A 581 -18.06 7.80 3.39
CA PRO A 581 -16.85 8.44 2.89
C PRO A 581 -17.25 9.70 2.10
N ASN A 582 -16.60 10.82 2.39
CA ASN A 582 -17.00 12.13 1.87
C ASN A 582 -15.97 12.72 0.92
N THR A 583 -14.71 12.78 1.34
CA THR A 583 -13.57 13.28 0.57
C THR A 583 -12.53 12.19 0.42
N VAL A 584 -11.82 12.17 -0.72
CA VAL A 584 -10.73 11.24 -1.00
C VAL A 584 -9.51 12.01 -1.51
N ILE A 585 -8.32 11.63 -1.07
CA ILE A 585 -7.05 12.18 -1.58
C ILE A 585 -6.05 11.05 -1.82
N ILE A 586 -5.21 11.22 -2.84
CA ILE A 586 -4.17 10.27 -3.24
C ILE A 586 -2.81 10.86 -2.92
N CYS A 587 -2.00 10.13 -2.15
CA CYS A 587 -0.64 10.54 -1.81
C CYS A 587 0.16 9.33 -1.33
N ASP A 588 1.48 9.38 -1.39
CA ASP A 588 2.33 8.41 -0.72
C ASP A 588 2.39 8.77 0.79
N PHE A 589 1.60 8.08 1.61
CA PHE A 589 1.55 8.35 3.04
C PHE A 589 2.64 7.60 3.78
N ASN A 590 3.14 6.47 3.29
CA ASN A 590 4.11 5.63 3.99
C ASN A 590 5.58 5.80 3.50
N ASN A 591 5.80 6.71 2.56
CA ASN A 591 7.08 7.03 1.92
C ASN A 591 7.73 5.83 1.21
N ASP A 592 6.91 4.93 0.64
CA ASP A 592 7.38 3.77 -0.15
C ASP A 592 7.42 4.05 -1.66
N LYS A 593 7.12 5.27 -2.08
CA LYS A 593 7.02 5.77 -3.46
C LYS A 593 5.87 5.16 -4.25
N ILE A 594 4.90 4.52 -3.58
CA ILE A 594 3.65 4.03 -4.14
C ILE A 594 2.53 4.92 -3.62
N LEU A 595 1.58 5.25 -4.49
CA LEU A 595 0.44 6.06 -4.10
C LEU A 595 -0.53 5.27 -3.21
N ASP A 596 -0.92 5.87 -2.10
CA ASP A 596 -1.95 5.40 -1.18
C ASP A 596 -3.24 6.23 -1.34
N ILE A 597 -4.33 5.78 -0.71
CA ILE A 597 -5.62 6.48 -0.70
C ILE A 597 -6.02 6.81 0.72
N ALA A 598 -6.24 8.09 1.03
CA ALA A 598 -6.84 8.53 2.28
C ALA A 598 -8.29 9.00 2.08
N VAL A 599 -9.17 8.66 3.02
CA VAL A 599 -10.61 8.92 2.93
C VAL A 599 -11.12 9.52 4.23
N ALA A 600 -11.88 10.61 4.11
CA ALA A 600 -12.60 11.22 5.22
C ALA A 600 -13.95 10.52 5.43
N ASN A 601 -14.06 9.70 6.47
CA ASN A 601 -15.30 8.97 6.79
C ASN A 601 -16.16 9.79 7.76
N SER A 602 -17.07 10.57 7.21
CA SER A 602 -17.91 11.47 7.99
C SER A 602 -18.83 10.75 8.98
N GLY A 603 -19.31 9.55 8.64
CA GLY A 603 -20.22 8.76 9.46
C GLY A 603 -19.51 8.03 10.60
N ALA A 604 -18.30 7.51 10.35
CA ALA A 604 -17.48 6.84 11.35
C ALA A 604 -16.64 7.82 12.21
N SER A 605 -16.54 9.09 11.80
CA SER A 605 -15.70 10.11 12.46
C SER A 605 -14.22 9.71 12.49
N ASP A 606 -13.70 9.19 11.38
CA ASP A 606 -12.31 8.78 11.22
C ASP A 606 -11.73 9.15 9.85
N ILE A 607 -10.41 9.08 9.76
CA ILE A 607 -9.68 9.05 8.49
C ILE A 607 -9.21 7.62 8.25
N PHE A 608 -9.58 7.08 7.10
CA PHE A 608 -9.23 5.74 6.66
C PHE A 608 -8.15 5.83 5.57
N ILE A 609 -7.02 5.15 5.75
CA ILE A 609 -5.94 5.09 4.77
C ILE A 609 -5.80 3.65 4.28
N LEU A 610 -5.79 3.51 2.96
CA LEU A 610 -5.59 2.27 2.24
C LEU A 610 -4.25 2.36 1.50
N TYR A 611 -3.30 1.50 1.86
CA TYR A 611 -1.95 1.57 1.32
C TYR A 611 -1.84 0.87 -0.03
N GLY A 612 -1.11 1.46 -0.97
CA GLY A 612 -0.79 0.87 -2.25
C GLY A 612 0.27 -0.21 -2.11
N PHE A 613 0.16 -1.26 -2.93
CA PHE A 613 1.21 -2.27 -3.11
C PHE A 613 1.80 -2.23 -4.53
N GLY A 614 1.44 -1.21 -5.31
CA GLY A 614 1.78 -1.08 -6.71
C GLY A 614 0.76 -1.74 -7.63
N HIS A 615 0.84 -1.43 -8.93
CA HIS A 615 -0.03 -1.98 -9.97
C HIS A 615 -1.54 -1.81 -9.72
N GLY A 616 -1.95 -0.77 -8.99
CA GLY A 616 -3.35 -0.48 -8.69
C GLY A 616 -3.98 -1.40 -7.64
N ILE A 617 -3.16 -2.12 -6.86
CA ILE A 617 -3.62 -2.97 -5.77
C ILE A 617 -3.40 -2.24 -4.44
N PHE A 618 -4.42 -2.29 -3.58
CA PHE A 618 -4.41 -1.61 -2.29
C PHE A 618 -4.82 -2.54 -1.14
N GLY A 619 -4.31 -2.30 0.06
CA GLY A 619 -4.66 -3.04 1.28
C GLY A 619 -4.02 -2.49 2.56
N ASN A 620 -3.90 -3.33 3.59
CA ASN A 620 -3.29 -3.01 4.88
C ASN A 620 -3.84 -1.76 5.58
N GLU A 621 -5.16 -1.62 5.67
CA GLU A 621 -5.79 -0.37 6.12
C GLU A 621 -5.29 0.13 7.50
N SER A 622 -5.27 1.46 7.64
CA SER A 622 -5.11 2.13 8.93
C SER A 622 -6.29 3.07 9.15
N VAL A 623 -6.79 3.12 10.38
CA VAL A 623 -7.93 3.97 10.76
C VAL A 623 -7.50 4.90 11.89
N TYR A 624 -7.67 6.20 11.67
CA TYR A 624 -7.32 7.24 12.63
C TYR A 624 -8.61 7.94 13.10
N ASN A 625 -9.05 7.60 14.31
CA ASN A 625 -10.31 8.10 14.85
C ASN A 625 -10.17 9.56 15.28
N LEU A 626 -11.10 10.41 14.82
CA LEU A 626 -11.08 11.84 15.11
C LEU A 626 -11.91 12.24 16.36
N GLY A 627 -12.45 11.25 17.06
CA GLY A 627 -13.39 11.46 18.15
C GLY A 627 -14.84 11.55 17.69
N PHE A 628 -15.75 11.12 18.57
CA PHE A 628 -17.18 11.06 18.27
C PHE A 628 -17.75 12.44 17.92
N GLY A 629 -18.35 12.55 16.74
CA GLY A 629 -19.05 13.75 16.30
C GLY A 629 -18.20 14.80 15.60
N SER A 630 -16.95 14.48 15.26
CA SER A 630 -16.08 15.34 14.44
C SER A 630 -16.61 15.48 13.00
N HIS A 631 -17.16 14.40 12.42
CA HIS A 631 -17.70 14.39 11.05
C HIS A 631 -16.74 15.00 10.01
N PRO A 632 -15.56 14.40 9.77
CA PRO A 632 -14.62 14.91 8.79
C PRO A 632 -15.29 14.94 7.41
N TYR A 633 -15.31 16.13 6.81
CA TYR A 633 -16.03 16.40 5.57
C TYR A 633 -15.07 16.61 4.40
N SER A 634 -13.94 17.27 4.64
CA SER A 634 -12.86 17.52 3.69
C SER A 634 -11.52 17.22 4.36
N ILE A 635 -10.58 16.67 3.61
CA ILE A 635 -9.20 16.45 4.05
C ILE A 635 -8.23 17.05 3.04
N ALA A 636 -7.07 17.47 3.53
CA ALA A 636 -5.93 17.89 2.71
C ALA A 636 -4.64 17.38 3.35
N THR A 637 -3.57 17.31 2.55
CA THR A 637 -2.27 16.78 2.98
C THR A 637 -1.14 17.74 2.63
N GLY A 638 -0.07 17.69 3.41
CA GLY A 638 1.14 18.49 3.26
C GLY A 638 2.14 18.07 4.33
N ASP A 639 3.43 18.37 4.14
CA ASP A 639 4.44 18.21 5.19
C ASP A 639 4.42 19.48 6.07
N PHE A 640 3.70 19.45 7.20
CA PHE A 640 3.48 20.65 8.02
C PHE A 640 4.63 20.90 9.01
N ASP A 641 5.48 19.91 9.27
CA ASP A 641 6.62 19.99 10.18
C ASP A 641 7.99 19.82 9.49
N GLU A 642 8.02 19.77 8.17
CA GLU A 642 9.20 19.66 7.31
C GLU A 642 10.04 18.41 7.60
N ASN A 643 9.40 17.32 8.02
CA ASN A 643 10.06 16.07 8.39
C ASN A 643 10.18 15.06 7.22
N GLY A 644 9.61 15.39 6.06
CA GLY A 644 9.60 14.56 4.86
C GLY A 644 8.45 13.54 4.79
N TRP A 645 7.57 13.50 5.79
CA TRP A 645 6.36 12.69 5.79
C TRP A 645 5.11 13.54 5.53
N MET A 646 4.14 12.93 4.87
CA MET A 646 2.87 13.60 4.60
C MET A 646 1.97 13.61 5.84
N ASP A 647 1.62 14.80 6.29
CA ASP A 647 0.65 15.07 7.35
C ASP A 647 -0.77 15.23 6.79
N LEU A 648 -1.76 15.25 7.68
CA LEU A 648 -3.17 15.40 7.30
C LEU A 648 -3.86 16.50 8.10
N THR A 649 -4.73 17.25 7.43
CA THR A 649 -5.71 18.12 8.08
C THR A 649 -7.11 17.76 7.64
N ALA A 650 -8.08 17.85 8.55
CA ALA A 650 -9.49 17.55 8.31
C ALA A 650 -10.40 18.69 8.73
N ALA A 651 -11.27 19.16 7.83
CA ALA A 651 -12.40 20.02 8.15
C ALA A 651 -13.55 19.21 8.73
N CYS A 652 -13.90 19.49 9.99
CA CYS A 652 -14.92 18.78 10.75
C CYS A 652 -16.27 19.53 10.68
N ILE A 653 -17.16 19.11 9.79
CA ILE A 653 -18.42 19.83 9.56
C ILE A 653 -19.35 19.72 10.78
N GLY A 654 -20.07 20.81 11.10
CA GLY A 654 -20.91 20.86 12.30
C GLY A 654 -20.14 21.19 13.58
N THR A 655 -18.81 21.23 13.51
CA THR A 655 -17.92 21.68 14.59
C THR A 655 -17.41 23.11 14.33
N ASP A 656 -16.45 23.56 15.14
CA ASP A 656 -15.80 24.87 15.06
C ASP A 656 -14.27 24.79 14.88
N HIS A 657 -13.77 23.66 14.38
CA HIS A 657 -12.35 23.40 14.24
C HIS A 657 -11.98 22.54 13.03
N VAL A 658 -10.70 22.58 12.67
CA VAL A 658 -10.02 21.54 11.90
C VAL A 658 -9.20 20.65 12.83
N GLU A 659 -9.02 19.40 12.46
CA GLU A 659 -8.10 18.47 13.12
C GLU A 659 -6.82 18.36 12.30
N ILE A 660 -5.67 18.26 12.97
CA ILE A 660 -4.35 18.09 12.35
C ILE A 660 -3.69 16.83 12.91
N LEU A 661 -3.19 16.00 12.01
CA LEU A 661 -2.53 14.74 12.28
C LEU A 661 -1.12 14.82 11.72
N ILE A 662 -0.14 15.01 12.61
CA ILE A 662 1.28 15.05 12.24
C ILE A 662 1.84 13.63 12.26
N LYS A 663 2.53 13.21 11.21
CA LYS A 663 3.14 11.88 11.08
C LYS A 663 4.53 11.91 11.69
N MET A 664 4.86 10.95 12.56
CA MET A 664 6.21 10.84 13.12
C MET A 664 7.01 9.72 12.45
N CYS A 665 8.31 9.99 12.26
CA CYS A 665 9.33 9.03 11.83
C CYS A 665 9.45 7.79 12.72
#